data_AF-A0A2S7PN38-F1
#
_entry.id   AF-A0A2S7PN38-F1
#
_cell.length_a   1.000
_cell.length_b   1.000
_cell.length_c   1.000
_cell.angle_alpha   90.00
_cell.angle_beta   90.00
_cell.angle_gamma   90.00
#
_symmetry.space_group_name_H-M   'P 1'
#
loop_
_entity.id
_entity.type
_entity.pdbx_description
1 polymer ?
#
loop_
_entity_poly.entity_id
_entity_poly.type
_entity_poly.pdbx_seq_one_letter_code
_entity_poly.pdbx_strand_id
1 'polypeptide(L)'
;MKLSIASAFSVLLATATATAATHPFLKTGRLLPPVEPEDEALIAAMAASSKTGNSTFAQLLDHDDPSAGTFSQRFWWNYEFWGGPGSPVVFFTPGEVSAGAYGGYLTNVTITGKFAQEIKGAVVMVEHRYWGESSPYDNLTTTNLQYLTLKQSIADFVHFAKTVDLPFDSNHSSNAGNAPWIYSGGSYSWQYFYPVQDGMPKNCSADINRVINYMDNILMHGNKTAKTALKTMFGLETVQHDDDFMAVLENGPWLWQSNSFTTGYSGFFQFCDTIENVTAGAAVTPGPEGVGLELALQGYATWVKANIPGYCQSYGYANETDYTCLNTYDFNNKMYRDYTVGNPIDRQWNWMLCNEPFDYWQDGAPKNRPTLVSRLVNSKYWQRQCSQFFPTEGNYTFASAKGATVNRVNKYTQGWKLENTKRLIWTNGNAAANAGVQKVVDNEVKQIVENIFKMVLIKTLLFAGLAAGSAVIDLIPSNFDQFAFEGKPALVEFFAPWCGHCKSLAPVYEQLAQDFAFAKDKVTIAKVDADAEKSLGKKFGIQGFPTIKYFDGKSKTPEDYSGGRDIDSLQEFITKKTGIKPKKAKAAPSHVEMLTDKSFKEQIGGDKDVLVAFTAPWCGHCKTLAPTWETVAQDFANEPNVVIAKVDAEADNSKATAKEQGVSSYPTIKFFPKGSTTAEAYSGGRSEKDLVEFMNSKAGTHRTPGGGLDLTAGTIEALDSLVTKFTGGSSIAEIAAEATKAAQDYKDGAQSKYAEYYVKVFDKLSKSDNYAAKELARLDGIIKKGGLAPEKLDEFTTKTNILRRFLEKATGKTEL
;
A
#
# COMPACT_ATOMS: atom_id res chain seq x y z
N MET A 1 -10.41 75.25 34.84
CA MET A 1 -11.74 75.81 34.49
C MET A 1 -11.91 75.66 32.96
N LYS A 2 -13.08 75.15 32.54
CA LYS A 2 -13.66 74.92 31.18
C LYS A 2 -13.40 76.06 30.15
N LEU A 3 -13.52 76.00 28.80
CA LEU A 3 -14.13 75.16 27.73
C LEU A 3 -13.57 75.69 26.36
N SER A 4 -13.20 74.90 25.32
CA SER A 4 -13.92 74.56 24.05
C SER A 4 -13.62 75.34 22.73
N ILE A 5 -13.71 74.59 21.60
CA ILE A 5 -13.97 74.92 20.15
C ILE A 5 -12.78 75.43 19.30
N ALA A 6 -12.50 75.08 18.02
CA ALA A 6 -12.81 73.97 17.08
C ALA A 6 -11.99 74.14 15.75
N SER A 7 -11.99 73.08 14.93
CA SER A 7 -11.90 73.04 13.44
C SER A 7 -10.57 72.77 12.69
N ALA A 8 -10.53 71.56 12.09
CA ALA A 8 -9.95 71.10 10.80
C ALA A 8 -8.44 71.25 10.47
N PHE A 9 -7.70 70.13 10.37
CA PHE A 9 -7.15 69.55 9.11
C PHE A 9 -6.37 68.21 9.35
N SER A 10 -6.67 67.21 8.50
CA SER A 10 -5.86 66.09 7.99
C SER A 10 -5.26 64.93 8.83
N VAL A 11 -5.74 63.72 8.47
CA VAL A 11 -5.02 62.47 8.11
C VAL A 11 -4.10 61.81 9.15
N LEU A 12 -4.68 60.90 9.96
CA LEU A 12 -4.27 59.48 10.12
C LEU A 12 -5.33 58.81 11.03
N LEU A 13 -6.22 57.99 10.47
CA LEU A 13 -7.14 57.16 11.26
C LEU A 13 -6.88 55.70 10.91
N ALA A 14 -6.17 55.00 11.79
CA ALA A 14 -6.10 53.54 11.77
C ALA A 14 -7.48 53.01 12.22
N THR A 15 -8.19 52.37 11.30
CA THR A 15 -9.55 51.88 11.50
C THR A 15 -9.53 50.55 12.25
N ALA A 16 -10.09 50.56 13.45
CA ALA A 16 -10.65 49.38 14.07
C ALA A 16 -12.07 49.17 13.51
N THR A 17 -12.27 48.12 12.74
CA THR A 17 -13.59 47.53 12.49
C THR A 17 -13.49 46.02 12.57
N ALA A 18 -14.03 45.46 13.65
CA ALA A 18 -14.41 44.06 13.72
C ALA A 18 -15.58 43.81 12.75
N THR A 19 -15.48 42.75 11.95
CA THR A 19 -16.54 41.81 11.51
C THR A 19 -16.05 41.03 10.29
N ALA A 20 -15.23 40.00 10.50
CA ALA A 20 -15.05 38.94 9.52
C ALA A 20 -16.22 37.95 9.67
N ALA A 21 -17.40 38.37 9.20
CA ALA A 21 -18.55 37.50 8.99
C ALA A 21 -18.73 37.31 7.48
N THR A 22 -18.07 36.29 6.93
CA THR A 22 -18.42 35.67 5.64
C THR A 22 -18.02 34.19 5.69
N HIS A 23 -18.85 33.36 6.32
CA HIS A 23 -18.98 31.97 5.85
C HIS A 23 -19.95 32.01 4.66
N PRO A 24 -19.58 31.41 3.52
CA PRO A 24 -20.06 30.05 3.30
C PRO A 24 -18.94 29.13 2.80
N PHE A 25 -18.66 28.12 3.62
CA PHE A 25 -17.84 26.93 3.36
C PHE A 25 -18.55 25.95 2.39
N LEU A 26 -19.10 26.48 1.29
CA LEU A 26 -19.63 25.69 0.17
C LEU A 26 -18.75 25.88 -1.07
N LYS A 27 -17.54 25.32 -1.01
CA LYS A 27 -16.84 24.79 -2.19
C LYS A 27 -16.09 23.54 -1.76
N THR A 28 -16.90 22.51 -1.58
CA THR A 28 -16.59 21.08 -1.63
C THR A 28 -15.26 20.73 -2.29
N GLY A 29 -14.40 20.09 -1.50
CA GLY A 29 -13.40 19.07 -1.85
C GLY A 29 -13.30 18.66 -3.31
N ARG A 30 -12.64 19.48 -4.12
CA ARG A 30 -12.10 19.06 -5.42
C ARG A 30 -10.63 19.42 -5.47
N LEU A 31 -9.86 18.54 -6.11
CA LEU A 31 -8.48 18.76 -6.57
C LEU A 31 -8.43 19.88 -7.61
N LEU A 32 -8.88 21.09 -7.25
CA LEU A 32 -8.42 22.27 -7.97
C LEU A 32 -7.10 22.64 -7.29
N PRO A 33 -5.94 22.57 -7.97
CA PRO A 33 -4.79 23.31 -7.48
C PRO A 33 -5.26 24.75 -7.23
N PRO A 34 -4.82 25.41 -6.15
CA PRO A 34 -5.19 26.79 -5.91
C PRO A 34 -4.88 27.56 -7.19
N VAL A 35 -5.90 28.21 -7.75
CA VAL A 35 -5.68 29.22 -8.77
C VAL A 35 -5.03 30.34 -8.00
N GLU A 36 -3.70 30.40 -8.03
CA GLU A 36 -3.00 31.52 -7.43
C GLU A 36 -3.49 32.80 -8.15
N PRO A 37 -3.55 33.97 -7.50
CA PRO A 37 -4.04 35.21 -8.13
C PRO A 37 -3.32 35.54 -9.46
N GLU A 38 -2.09 35.05 -9.61
CA GLU A 38 -1.25 35.10 -10.80
C GLU A 38 -1.70 34.14 -11.94
N ASP A 39 -2.32 33.00 -11.61
CA ASP A 39 -2.95 32.09 -12.57
C ASP A 39 -4.32 32.61 -13.05
N GLU A 40 -5.06 33.35 -12.22
CA GLU A 40 -6.30 34.04 -12.63
C GLU A 40 -6.00 35.11 -13.71
N ALA A 41 -4.93 35.88 -13.53
CA ALA A 41 -4.45 36.82 -14.53
C ALA A 41 -3.96 36.12 -15.80
N LEU A 42 -3.36 34.93 -15.68
CA LEU A 42 -2.93 34.11 -16.81
C LEU A 42 -4.11 33.52 -17.59
N ILE A 43 -5.14 33.00 -16.90
CA ILE A 43 -6.40 32.53 -17.50
C ILE A 43 -7.11 33.67 -18.24
N ALA A 44 -7.13 34.87 -17.66
CA ALA A 44 -7.65 36.07 -18.32
C ALA A 44 -6.81 36.48 -19.55
N ALA A 45 -5.48 36.34 -19.48
CA ALA A 45 -4.58 36.58 -20.62
C ALA A 45 -4.72 35.52 -21.73
N MET A 46 -5.01 34.26 -21.39
CA MET A 46 -5.33 33.19 -22.35
C MET A 46 -6.63 33.46 -23.10
N ALA A 47 -7.65 33.99 -22.44
CA ALA A 47 -8.88 34.42 -23.12
C ALA A 47 -8.62 35.54 -24.16
N ALA A 48 -7.50 36.26 -24.03
CA ALA A 48 -7.07 37.32 -24.94
C ALA A 48 -6.07 36.88 -26.02
N SER A 49 -5.55 35.64 -25.97
CA SER A 49 -4.57 35.11 -26.93
C SER A 49 -5.27 34.41 -28.10
N SER A 50 -4.84 34.67 -29.34
CA SER A 50 -5.33 33.95 -30.52
C SER A 50 -4.88 32.50 -30.59
N LYS A 51 -3.94 32.07 -29.71
CA LYS A 51 -3.35 30.73 -29.72
C LYS A 51 -4.01 29.72 -28.78
N THR A 52 -4.99 30.18 -28.02
CA THR A 52 -5.75 29.40 -27.05
C THR A 52 -7.22 29.49 -27.39
N GLY A 53 -7.96 28.43 -27.09
CA GLY A 53 -9.40 28.45 -27.32
C GLY A 53 -10.09 27.20 -26.81
N ASN A 54 -11.40 27.18 -27.01
CA ASN A 54 -12.24 26.04 -26.71
C ASN A 54 -13.34 25.90 -27.76
N SER A 55 -13.84 24.68 -27.89
CA SER A 55 -14.93 24.37 -28.81
C SER A 55 -15.60 23.07 -28.38
N THR A 56 -16.53 22.61 -29.20
CA THR A 56 -17.22 21.34 -29.03
C THR A 56 -16.90 20.40 -30.19
N PHE A 57 -16.93 19.12 -29.89
CA PHE A 57 -16.71 18.03 -30.82
C PHE A 57 -17.94 17.13 -30.80
N ALA A 58 -18.47 16.79 -31.97
CA ALA A 58 -19.59 15.85 -32.09
C ALA A 58 -19.09 14.42 -31.82
N GLN A 59 -19.20 13.99 -30.57
CA GLN A 59 -18.74 12.69 -30.10
C GLN A 59 -19.83 11.62 -30.27
N LEU A 60 -19.45 10.38 -30.55
CA LEU A 60 -20.40 9.27 -30.62
C LEU A 60 -21.01 8.99 -29.24
N LEU A 61 -22.33 8.82 -29.18
CA LEU A 61 -23.01 8.39 -27.96
C LEU A 61 -22.54 6.99 -27.55
N ASP A 62 -22.54 6.09 -28.53
CA ASP A 62 -22.11 4.70 -28.42
C ASP A 62 -21.07 4.37 -29.52
N HIS A 63 -19.86 3.98 -29.12
CA HIS A 63 -18.81 3.59 -30.07
C HIS A 63 -19.02 2.19 -30.67
N ASP A 64 -19.85 1.35 -30.05
CA ASP A 64 -20.24 0.04 -30.59
C ASP A 64 -21.42 0.15 -31.58
N ASP A 65 -22.22 1.22 -31.48
CA ASP A 65 -23.33 1.53 -32.40
C ASP A 65 -23.36 3.04 -32.77
N PRO A 66 -22.63 3.46 -33.80
CA PRO A 66 -22.63 4.86 -34.25
C PRO A 66 -24.00 5.38 -34.70
N SER A 67 -24.97 4.50 -34.99
CA SER A 67 -26.33 4.90 -35.36
C SER A 67 -27.14 5.43 -34.17
N ALA A 68 -26.69 5.19 -32.94
CA ALA A 68 -27.26 5.72 -31.71
C ALA A 68 -27.18 7.27 -31.61
N GLY A 69 -26.37 7.91 -32.46
CA GLY A 69 -26.26 9.35 -32.56
C GLY A 69 -25.02 9.92 -31.86
N THR A 70 -25.01 11.24 -31.71
CA THR A 70 -23.86 12.00 -31.19
C THR A 70 -24.26 12.95 -30.06
N PHE A 71 -23.31 13.30 -29.20
CA PHE A 71 -23.44 14.37 -28.22
C PHE A 71 -22.30 15.39 -28.37
N SER A 72 -22.48 16.57 -27.78
CA SER A 72 -21.49 17.65 -27.82
C SER A 72 -20.48 17.48 -26.68
N GLN A 73 -19.23 17.12 -27.00
CA GLN A 73 -18.14 17.01 -26.05
C GLN A 73 -17.24 18.25 -26.10
N ARG A 74 -16.96 18.87 -24.95
CA ARG A 74 -16.13 20.08 -24.88
C ARG A 74 -14.65 19.76 -24.88
N PHE A 75 -13.87 20.62 -25.53
CA PHE A 75 -12.42 20.56 -25.50
C PHE A 75 -11.79 21.96 -25.58
N TRP A 76 -10.55 22.06 -25.11
CA TRP A 76 -9.73 23.26 -25.11
C TRP A 76 -8.39 22.96 -25.76
N TRP A 77 -7.73 23.99 -26.29
CA TRP A 77 -6.39 23.87 -26.83
C TRP A 77 -5.51 25.07 -26.46
N ASN A 78 -4.20 24.81 -26.49
CA ASN A 78 -3.16 25.81 -26.57
C ASN A 78 -2.08 25.33 -27.56
N TYR A 79 -1.86 26.09 -28.63
CA TYR A 79 -0.83 25.77 -29.62
C TYR A 79 0.36 26.74 -29.59
N GLU A 80 0.57 27.47 -28.50
CA GLU A 80 1.66 28.45 -28.35
C GLU A 80 3.03 27.91 -28.76
N PHE A 81 3.32 26.66 -28.40
CA PHE A 81 4.60 25.99 -28.63
C PHE A 81 4.57 24.99 -29.79
N TRP A 82 3.45 24.88 -30.51
CA TRP A 82 3.32 23.90 -31.59
C TRP A 82 4.24 24.25 -32.77
N GLY A 83 5.10 23.30 -33.13
CA GLY A 83 6.12 23.47 -34.17
C GLY A 83 5.62 23.43 -35.62
N GLY A 84 4.31 23.28 -35.84
CA GLY A 84 3.70 23.14 -37.16
C GLY A 84 3.32 21.69 -37.52
N PRO A 85 2.94 21.43 -38.78
CA PRO A 85 2.41 20.14 -39.20
C PRO A 85 3.27 18.93 -38.81
N GLY A 86 2.64 17.91 -38.20
CA GLY A 86 3.31 16.70 -37.71
C GLY A 86 3.97 16.83 -36.33
N SER A 87 3.96 18.02 -35.73
CA SER A 87 4.41 18.20 -34.34
C SER A 87 3.51 17.45 -33.34
N PRO A 88 4.06 17.02 -32.18
CA PRO A 88 3.29 16.27 -31.20
C PRO A 88 2.09 17.03 -30.60
N VAL A 89 1.12 16.28 -30.10
CA VAL A 89 0.01 16.78 -29.28
C VAL A 89 0.10 16.16 -27.89
N VAL A 90 0.15 16.99 -26.85
CA VAL A 90 0.00 16.58 -25.47
C VAL A 90 -1.49 16.64 -25.12
N PHE A 91 -2.05 15.48 -24.83
CA PHE A 91 -3.45 15.30 -24.50
C PHE A 91 -3.64 15.21 -22.99
N PHE A 92 -4.60 15.94 -22.45
CA PHE A 92 -4.95 15.94 -21.03
C PHE A 92 -6.46 15.80 -20.84
N THR A 93 -6.87 15.15 -19.75
CA THR A 93 -8.25 15.19 -19.28
C THR A 93 -8.25 15.35 -17.76
N PRO A 94 -9.11 16.22 -17.22
CA PRO A 94 -9.18 16.42 -15.77
C PRO A 94 -9.96 15.29 -15.07
N GLY A 95 -10.52 14.33 -15.80
CA GLY A 95 -11.21 13.16 -15.24
C GLY A 95 -12.62 13.49 -14.76
N GLU A 96 -12.93 13.08 -13.52
CA GLU A 96 -14.24 13.13 -12.85
C GLU A 96 -14.72 14.55 -12.46
N VAL A 97 -14.51 15.55 -13.32
CA VAL A 97 -14.82 16.95 -13.04
C VAL A 97 -15.09 17.75 -14.32
N SER A 98 -15.79 18.88 -14.17
CA SER A 98 -15.90 19.89 -15.24
C SER A 98 -14.52 20.47 -15.57
N ALA A 99 -14.19 20.52 -16.85
CA ALA A 99 -12.88 20.95 -17.34
C ALA A 99 -12.69 22.48 -17.37
N GLY A 100 -13.77 23.26 -17.22
CA GLY A 100 -13.73 24.72 -17.36
C GLY A 100 -12.76 25.42 -16.41
N ALA A 101 -12.47 24.84 -15.23
CA ALA A 101 -11.54 25.40 -14.24
C ALA A 101 -10.08 24.94 -14.44
N TYR A 102 -9.79 24.09 -15.44
CA TYR A 102 -8.48 23.46 -15.63
C TYR A 102 -7.62 24.16 -16.70
N GLY A 103 -7.92 25.42 -17.04
CA GLY A 103 -7.21 26.18 -18.07
C GLY A 103 -5.69 26.23 -17.87
N GLY A 104 -5.20 26.30 -16.63
CA GLY A 104 -3.75 26.27 -16.32
C GLY A 104 -3.03 25.02 -16.84
N TYR A 105 -3.72 23.88 -17.01
CA TYR A 105 -3.12 22.66 -17.56
C TYR A 105 -2.77 22.76 -19.05
N LEU A 106 -3.30 23.77 -19.74
CA LEU A 106 -2.95 24.09 -21.13
C LEU A 106 -1.66 24.90 -21.24
N THR A 107 -1.09 25.38 -20.13
CA THR A 107 0.07 26.28 -20.12
C THR A 107 1.26 25.67 -19.41
N ASN A 108 2.42 26.31 -19.58
CA ASN A 108 3.67 25.88 -19.00
C ASN A 108 3.80 26.22 -17.50
N VAL A 109 2.72 26.57 -16.81
CA VAL A 109 2.68 26.59 -15.33
C VAL A 109 2.53 25.18 -14.76
N THR A 110 1.97 24.25 -15.55
CA THR A 110 1.85 22.83 -15.21
C THR A 110 2.82 21.98 -16.01
N ILE A 111 3.05 20.74 -15.55
CA ILE A 111 3.88 19.77 -16.27
C ILE A 111 3.36 19.48 -17.68
N THR A 112 2.05 19.49 -17.90
CA THR A 112 1.43 19.22 -19.21
C THR A 112 1.88 20.24 -20.26
N GLY A 113 1.73 21.53 -19.98
CA GLY A 113 2.18 22.56 -20.92
C GLY A 113 3.70 22.76 -20.94
N LYS A 114 4.43 22.52 -19.85
CA LYS A 114 5.90 22.46 -19.87
C LYS A 114 6.38 21.38 -20.82
N PHE A 115 5.74 20.21 -20.78
CA PHE A 115 6.11 19.10 -21.64
C PHE A 115 5.84 19.42 -23.12
N ALA A 116 4.69 20.02 -23.43
CA ALA A 116 4.40 20.51 -24.77
C ALA A 116 5.41 21.56 -25.25
N GLN A 117 5.84 22.47 -24.38
CA GLN A 117 6.88 23.45 -24.69
C GLN A 117 8.20 22.78 -25.11
N GLU A 118 8.68 21.80 -24.34
CA GLU A 118 9.94 21.12 -24.62
C GLU A 118 9.92 20.31 -25.92
N ILE A 119 8.80 19.66 -26.23
CA ILE A 119 8.67 18.82 -27.43
C ILE A 119 8.15 19.59 -28.66
N LYS A 120 7.98 20.92 -28.55
CA LYS A 120 7.38 21.78 -29.58
C LYS A 120 6.00 21.28 -30.03
N GLY A 121 5.18 20.89 -29.07
CA GLY A 121 3.85 20.34 -29.26
C GLY A 121 2.72 21.32 -28.91
N ALA A 122 1.50 20.97 -29.31
CA ALA A 122 0.28 21.61 -28.83
C ALA A 122 -0.22 20.90 -27.56
N VAL A 123 -1.01 21.57 -26.73
CA VAL A 123 -1.79 20.95 -25.64
C VAL A 123 -3.25 20.93 -26.04
N VAL A 124 -3.90 19.78 -25.87
CA VAL A 124 -5.36 19.64 -26.02
C VAL A 124 -5.93 19.02 -24.76
N MET A 125 -6.94 19.66 -24.18
CA MET A 125 -7.67 19.16 -23.02
C MET A 125 -9.09 18.78 -23.41
N VAL A 126 -9.55 17.57 -23.06
CA VAL A 126 -10.92 17.10 -23.36
C VAL A 126 -11.68 16.83 -22.07
N GLU A 127 -12.91 17.35 -21.99
CA GLU A 127 -13.82 17.08 -20.89
C GLU A 127 -14.41 15.67 -21.01
N HIS A 128 -14.43 14.95 -19.89
CA HIS A 128 -14.92 13.59 -19.85
C HIS A 128 -16.44 13.53 -20.09
N ARG A 129 -16.93 12.52 -20.83
CA ARG A 129 -18.38 12.29 -21.01
C ARG A 129 -19.10 12.29 -19.65
N TYR A 130 -20.27 12.93 -19.56
CA TYR A 130 -21.09 13.06 -18.34
C TYR A 130 -20.61 14.04 -17.26
N TRP A 131 -19.46 14.71 -17.42
CA TRP A 131 -19.07 15.82 -16.54
C TRP A 131 -19.15 17.16 -17.28
N GLY A 132 -19.37 18.22 -16.49
CA GLY A 132 -19.50 19.58 -17.03
C GLY A 132 -20.66 19.69 -18.02
N GLU A 133 -20.39 20.24 -19.20
CA GLU A 133 -21.40 20.36 -20.27
C GLU A 133 -21.20 19.29 -21.35
N SER A 134 -20.34 18.29 -21.10
CA SER A 134 -20.11 17.15 -21.99
C SER A 134 -20.99 15.95 -21.63
N SER A 135 -22.20 16.21 -21.12
CA SER A 135 -23.16 15.16 -20.81
C SER A 135 -24.08 14.90 -22.01
N PRO A 136 -24.27 13.64 -22.43
CA PRO A 136 -25.27 13.31 -23.45
C PRO A 136 -26.72 13.49 -22.96
N TYR A 137 -26.93 13.58 -21.64
CA TYR A 137 -28.24 13.68 -21.02
C TYR A 137 -28.25 14.67 -19.86
N ASP A 138 -29.34 15.43 -19.71
CA ASP A 138 -29.52 16.37 -18.59
C ASP A 138 -29.84 15.67 -17.26
N ASN A 139 -30.38 14.45 -17.35
CA ASN A 139 -30.86 13.67 -16.22
C ASN A 139 -30.16 12.31 -16.18
N LEU A 140 -29.41 12.05 -15.10
CA LEU A 140 -28.52 10.92 -14.91
C LEU A 140 -29.24 9.70 -14.30
N THR A 141 -30.30 9.25 -14.96
CA THR A 141 -31.03 8.03 -14.59
C THR A 141 -30.19 6.77 -14.82
N THR A 142 -30.63 5.63 -14.29
CA THR A 142 -29.95 4.33 -14.51
C THR A 142 -29.89 3.97 -15.99
N THR A 143 -30.93 4.32 -16.75
CA THR A 143 -30.98 4.15 -18.22
C THR A 143 -29.98 5.07 -18.93
N ASN A 144 -29.94 6.35 -18.56
CA ASN A 144 -29.11 7.34 -19.26
C ASN A 144 -27.62 7.17 -18.96
N LEU A 145 -27.25 6.58 -17.83
CA LEU A 145 -25.87 6.31 -17.45
C LEU A 145 -25.28 5.05 -18.10
N GLN A 146 -26.05 4.27 -18.87
CA GLN A 146 -25.54 3.03 -19.49
C GLN A 146 -24.35 3.26 -20.43
N TYR A 147 -24.22 4.45 -21.03
CA TYR A 147 -23.07 4.81 -21.87
C TYR A 147 -21.88 5.38 -21.08
N LEU A 148 -22.01 5.61 -19.77
CA LEU A 148 -20.88 5.92 -18.89
C LEU A 148 -20.20 4.62 -18.47
N THR A 149 -19.21 4.21 -19.26
CA THR A 149 -18.38 3.03 -19.03
C THR A 149 -16.92 3.35 -19.34
N LEU A 150 -15.99 2.59 -18.75
CA LEU A 150 -14.57 2.81 -19.00
C LEU A 150 -14.22 2.62 -20.49
N LYS A 151 -14.85 1.64 -21.14
CA LYS A 151 -14.66 1.35 -22.57
C LYS A 151 -15.06 2.54 -23.44
N GLN A 152 -16.26 3.08 -23.23
CA GLN A 152 -16.76 4.21 -24.01
C GLN A 152 -15.95 5.48 -23.78
N SER A 153 -15.54 5.76 -22.54
CA SER A 153 -14.68 6.91 -22.21
C SER A 153 -13.33 6.85 -22.90
N ILE A 154 -12.68 5.68 -22.95
CA ILE A 154 -11.41 5.52 -23.67
C ILE A 154 -11.64 5.68 -25.18
N ALA A 155 -12.73 5.12 -25.69
CA ALA A 155 -13.09 5.22 -27.10
C ALA A 155 -13.36 6.68 -27.53
N ASP A 156 -13.94 7.52 -26.67
CA ASP A 156 -14.09 8.96 -26.93
C ASP A 156 -12.77 9.62 -27.26
N PHE A 157 -11.77 9.42 -26.40
CA PHE A 157 -10.47 10.04 -26.54
C PHE A 157 -9.74 9.54 -27.80
N VAL A 158 -9.89 8.25 -28.12
CA VAL A 158 -9.32 7.68 -29.34
C VAL A 158 -10.02 8.22 -30.59
N HIS A 159 -11.35 8.32 -30.59
CA HIS A 159 -12.12 8.87 -31.70
C HIS A 159 -11.77 10.34 -31.91
N PHE A 160 -11.87 11.14 -30.84
CA PHE A 160 -11.48 12.55 -30.83
C PHE A 160 -10.08 12.75 -31.40
N ALA A 161 -9.08 12.03 -30.89
CA ALA A 161 -7.70 12.19 -31.35
C ALA A 161 -7.52 11.91 -32.84
N LYS A 162 -8.32 11.00 -33.42
CA LYS A 162 -8.24 10.63 -34.83
C LYS A 162 -9.01 11.59 -35.75
N THR A 163 -10.09 12.20 -35.28
CA THR A 163 -11.06 12.86 -36.17
C THR A 163 -11.35 14.31 -35.83
N VAL A 164 -10.80 14.86 -34.75
CA VAL A 164 -11.01 16.26 -34.39
C VAL A 164 -10.47 17.20 -35.46
N ASP A 165 -11.21 18.29 -35.70
CA ASP A 165 -10.74 19.44 -36.48
C ASP A 165 -10.11 20.45 -35.53
N LEU A 166 -8.78 20.53 -35.53
CA LEU A 166 -8.04 21.48 -34.68
C LEU A 166 -7.90 22.83 -35.42
N PRO A 167 -8.35 23.96 -34.84
CA PRO A 167 -8.37 25.25 -35.55
C PRO A 167 -7.00 25.78 -36.01
N PHE A 168 -5.91 25.27 -35.43
CA PHE A 168 -4.54 25.63 -35.79
C PHE A 168 -3.91 24.71 -36.84
N ASP A 169 -4.62 23.66 -37.26
CA ASP A 169 -4.11 22.62 -38.15
C ASP A 169 -5.13 22.28 -39.26
N SER A 170 -5.06 23.05 -40.35
CA SER A 170 -6.03 22.98 -41.45
C SER A 170 -5.94 21.74 -42.33
N ASN A 171 -4.93 20.87 -42.16
CA ASN A 171 -4.74 19.66 -42.95
C ASN A 171 -4.74 18.37 -42.12
N HIS A 172 -5.14 18.44 -40.84
CA HIS A 172 -5.31 17.29 -39.94
C HIS A 172 -3.98 16.53 -39.73
N SER A 173 -2.84 17.22 -39.88
CA SER A 173 -1.51 16.67 -39.67
C SER A 173 -1.22 16.33 -38.20
N SER A 174 -1.99 16.90 -37.28
CA SER A 174 -1.92 16.72 -35.83
C SER A 174 -2.82 15.60 -35.36
N ASN A 175 -3.68 15.01 -36.21
CA ASN A 175 -4.55 13.91 -35.82
C ASN A 175 -3.72 12.65 -35.54
N ALA A 176 -4.22 11.82 -34.63
CA ALA A 176 -3.58 10.56 -34.26
C ALA A 176 -3.47 9.63 -35.47
N GLY A 177 -2.23 9.26 -35.81
CA GLY A 177 -1.87 8.56 -37.05
C GLY A 177 -0.93 9.37 -37.95
N ASN A 178 -1.02 10.71 -37.88
CA ASN A 178 -0.17 11.66 -38.60
C ASN A 178 0.86 12.34 -37.69
N ALA A 179 0.51 12.56 -36.41
CA ALA A 179 1.41 13.10 -35.38
C ALA A 179 1.46 12.22 -34.12
N PRO A 180 2.54 12.31 -33.31
CA PRO A 180 2.60 11.66 -32.00
C PRO A 180 1.64 12.30 -30.99
N TRP A 181 0.88 11.47 -30.27
CA TRP A 181 0.04 11.91 -29.15
C TRP A 181 0.61 11.37 -27.83
N ILE A 182 0.68 12.24 -26.82
CA ILE A 182 1.09 11.88 -25.46
C ILE A 182 -0.06 12.16 -24.51
N TYR A 183 -0.61 11.12 -23.90
CA TYR A 183 -1.64 11.24 -22.87
C TYR A 183 -1.00 11.55 -21.50
N SER A 184 -1.54 12.56 -20.81
CA SER A 184 -1.21 12.94 -19.42
C SER A 184 -2.47 12.92 -18.56
N GLY A 185 -2.43 12.25 -17.42
CA GLY A 185 -3.54 12.15 -16.45
C GLY A 185 -3.14 11.39 -15.18
N GLY A 186 -3.93 11.51 -14.11
CA GLY A 186 -3.70 10.84 -12.82
C GLY A 186 -4.93 10.98 -11.91
N SER A 187 -5.09 10.12 -10.89
CA SER A 187 -5.96 10.28 -9.68
C SER A 187 -6.30 8.95 -8.99
N TYR A 188 -6.16 7.78 -9.65
CA TYR A 188 -6.66 6.50 -9.09
C TYR A 188 -5.57 5.62 -8.45
N SER A 189 -5.73 5.28 -7.17
CA SER A 189 -4.89 4.29 -6.47
C SER A 189 -5.72 3.39 -5.57
N TRP A 190 -5.29 2.18 -5.23
CA TRP A 190 -6.17 1.23 -4.52
C TRP A 190 -6.09 1.28 -2.98
N GLN A 191 -5.11 1.97 -2.39
CA GLN A 191 -4.88 2.01 -0.94
C GLN A 191 -4.91 3.43 -0.37
N TYR A 192 -6.00 4.15 -0.61
CA TYR A 192 -6.08 5.59 -0.38
C TYR A 192 -5.55 6.06 0.99
N PHE A 193 -6.02 5.48 2.10
CA PHE A 193 -5.65 5.94 3.45
C PHE A 193 -4.29 5.47 3.95
N TYR A 194 -3.67 4.48 3.32
CA TYR A 194 -2.39 3.95 3.81
C TYR A 194 -1.24 4.96 3.60
N PRO A 195 -1.06 5.55 2.40
CA PRO A 195 -0.09 6.63 2.22
C PRO A 195 -0.45 7.91 2.99
N VAL A 196 -1.74 8.18 3.24
CA VAL A 196 -2.17 9.29 4.12
C VAL A 196 -1.62 9.08 5.52
N GLN A 197 -1.85 7.89 6.08
CA GLN A 197 -1.38 7.52 7.41
C GLN A 197 0.15 7.56 7.52
N ASP A 198 0.84 7.18 6.46
CA ASP A 198 2.30 7.22 6.44
C ASP A 198 2.84 8.66 6.35
N GLY A 199 2.19 9.51 5.55
CA GLY A 199 2.62 10.88 5.28
C GLY A 199 2.22 11.92 6.33
N MET A 200 1.17 11.65 7.11
CA MET A 200 0.64 12.60 8.10
C MET A 200 1.47 12.67 9.41
N PRO A 201 1.29 13.71 10.24
CA PRO A 201 1.94 13.80 11.55
C PRO A 201 1.69 12.56 12.41
N LYS A 202 2.76 11.99 12.99
CA LYS A 202 2.68 10.69 13.69
C LYS A 202 1.80 10.74 14.94
N ASN A 203 1.84 11.85 15.66
CA ASN A 203 0.95 12.13 16.79
C ASN A 203 -0.53 12.03 16.37
N CYS A 204 -0.91 12.79 15.33
CA CYS A 204 -2.26 12.80 14.78
C CYS A 204 -2.70 11.41 14.31
N SER A 205 -1.82 10.68 13.61
CA SER A 205 -2.14 9.32 13.14
C SER A 205 -2.35 8.33 14.29
N ALA A 206 -1.59 8.45 15.38
CA ALA A 206 -1.68 7.57 16.54
C ALA A 206 -3.00 7.81 17.28
N ASP A 207 -3.38 9.08 17.48
CA ASP A 207 -4.59 9.45 18.18
C ASP A 207 -5.87 9.20 17.39
N ILE A 208 -5.89 9.47 16.08
CA ILE A 208 -7.01 9.07 15.21
C ILE A 208 -7.21 7.55 15.31
N ASN A 209 -6.15 6.76 15.20
CA ASN A 209 -6.27 5.31 15.32
C ASN A 209 -6.83 4.89 16.69
N ARG A 210 -6.41 5.52 17.80
CA ARG A 210 -6.98 5.23 19.13
C ARG A 210 -8.47 5.58 19.20
N VAL A 211 -8.84 6.77 18.72
CA VAL A 211 -10.22 7.27 18.71
C VAL A 211 -11.12 6.38 17.86
N ILE A 212 -10.72 6.04 16.63
CA ILE A 212 -11.50 5.14 15.77
C ILE A 212 -11.67 3.77 16.41
N ASN A 213 -10.61 3.14 16.93
CA ASN A 213 -10.73 1.84 17.59
C ASN A 213 -11.65 1.87 18.82
N TYR A 214 -11.61 2.96 19.60
CA TYR A 214 -12.50 3.16 20.75
C TYR A 214 -13.97 3.28 20.33
N MET A 215 -14.26 4.09 19.32
CA MET A 215 -15.62 4.29 18.81
C MET A 215 -16.15 3.02 18.14
N ASP A 216 -15.35 2.35 17.32
CA ASP A 216 -15.65 1.05 16.72
C ASP A 216 -16.07 0.03 17.80
N ASN A 217 -15.32 -0.05 18.91
CA ASN A 217 -15.64 -0.95 20.01
C ASN A 217 -16.98 -0.62 20.69
N ILE A 218 -17.28 0.67 20.92
CA ILE A 218 -18.58 1.10 21.49
C ILE A 218 -19.72 0.79 20.52
N LEU A 219 -19.55 1.07 19.24
CA LEU A 219 -20.60 0.88 18.24
C LEU A 219 -20.84 -0.60 17.94
N MET A 220 -19.81 -1.45 17.99
CA MET A 220 -19.98 -2.89 17.78
C MET A 220 -20.49 -3.64 19.02
N HIS A 221 -20.10 -3.21 20.22
CA HIS A 221 -20.31 -4.01 21.45
C HIS A 221 -21.03 -3.28 22.58
N GLY A 222 -21.18 -1.96 22.49
CA GLY A 222 -21.85 -1.13 23.48
C GLY A 222 -23.38 -1.25 23.42
N ASN A 223 -24.02 -0.92 24.53
CA ASN A 223 -25.48 -0.83 24.61
C ASN A 223 -26.00 0.47 23.97
N LYS A 224 -27.32 0.57 23.78
CA LYS A 224 -27.96 1.73 23.15
C LYS A 224 -27.59 3.06 23.82
N THR A 225 -27.53 3.10 25.15
CA THR A 225 -27.16 4.31 25.91
C THR A 225 -25.74 4.77 25.58
N ALA A 226 -24.77 3.85 25.55
CA ALA A 226 -23.39 4.17 25.22
C ALA A 226 -23.25 4.68 23.77
N LYS A 227 -23.94 4.05 22.82
CA LYS A 227 -23.97 4.49 21.42
C LYS A 227 -24.57 5.89 21.26
N THR A 228 -25.72 6.13 21.90
CA THR A 228 -26.36 7.46 21.87
C THR A 228 -25.46 8.52 22.50
N ALA A 229 -24.86 8.25 23.66
CA ALA A 229 -23.94 9.19 24.31
C ALA A 229 -22.73 9.52 23.41
N LEU A 230 -22.19 8.53 22.71
CA LEU A 230 -21.11 8.76 21.73
C LEU A 230 -21.58 9.64 20.57
N LYS A 231 -22.72 9.33 19.94
CA LYS A 231 -23.24 10.15 18.82
C LYS A 231 -23.56 11.59 19.27
N THR A 232 -24.13 11.76 20.46
CA THR A 232 -24.41 13.08 21.06
C THR A 232 -23.12 13.89 21.28
N MET A 233 -22.02 13.25 21.67
CA MET A 233 -20.73 13.95 21.85
C MET A 233 -20.29 14.70 20.58
N PHE A 234 -20.57 14.09 19.42
CA PHE A 234 -20.29 14.61 18.08
C PHE A 234 -21.42 15.48 17.49
N GLY A 235 -22.55 15.62 18.19
CA GLY A 235 -23.73 16.34 17.70
C GLY A 235 -24.49 15.62 16.58
N LEU A 236 -24.39 14.28 16.52
CA LEU A 236 -24.93 13.43 15.46
C LEU A 236 -25.90 12.38 16.00
N GLU A 237 -26.59 12.66 17.11
CA GLU A 237 -27.55 11.73 17.73
C GLU A 237 -28.75 11.37 16.84
N THR A 238 -29.03 12.19 15.82
CA THR A 238 -30.10 11.96 14.83
C THR A 238 -29.70 10.97 13.73
N VAL A 239 -28.40 10.64 13.62
CA VAL A 239 -27.90 9.65 12.65
C VAL A 239 -28.19 8.24 13.15
N GLN A 240 -29.07 7.53 12.43
CA GLN A 240 -29.70 6.31 12.92
C GLN A 240 -28.72 5.14 12.94
N HIS A 241 -27.95 4.96 11.87
CA HIS A 241 -27.05 3.83 11.71
C HIS A 241 -25.64 4.15 12.19
N ASP A 242 -24.94 3.14 12.70
CA ASP A 242 -23.62 3.33 13.31
C ASP A 242 -22.51 3.48 12.27
N ASP A 243 -22.65 2.80 11.13
CA ASP A 243 -21.78 2.95 9.96
C ASP A 243 -21.96 4.32 9.29
N ASP A 244 -23.20 4.84 9.16
CA ASP A 244 -23.47 6.20 8.71
C ASP A 244 -22.84 7.26 9.61
N PHE A 245 -22.94 7.08 10.93
CA PHE A 245 -22.27 7.96 11.89
C PHE A 245 -20.74 7.95 11.66
N MET A 246 -20.15 6.77 11.49
CA MET A 246 -18.70 6.65 11.31
C MET A 246 -18.21 7.14 9.94
N ALA A 247 -19.02 7.05 8.88
CA ALA A 247 -18.68 7.57 7.56
C ALA A 247 -18.45 9.09 7.56
N VAL A 248 -19.13 9.83 8.44
CA VAL A 248 -18.92 11.29 8.60
C VAL A 248 -17.49 11.61 9.04
N LEU A 249 -16.86 10.72 9.80
CA LEU A 249 -15.54 10.97 10.38
C LEU A 249 -14.43 10.87 9.34
N GLU A 250 -14.69 10.25 8.19
CA GLU A 250 -13.76 10.12 7.06
C GLU A 250 -13.43 11.47 6.42
N ASN A 251 -14.32 12.45 6.56
CA ASN A 251 -14.16 13.79 6.02
C ASN A 251 -12.84 14.44 6.46
N GLY A 252 -12.39 14.23 7.70
CA GLY A 252 -11.12 14.75 8.19
C GLY A 252 -9.92 14.16 7.43
N PRO A 253 -9.72 12.83 7.47
CA PRO A 253 -8.72 12.13 6.68
C PRO A 253 -8.77 12.41 5.16
N TRP A 254 -9.96 12.61 4.57
CA TRP A 254 -10.10 12.95 3.14
C TRP A 254 -9.45 14.28 2.74
N LEU A 255 -9.31 15.22 3.67
CA LEU A 255 -8.67 16.52 3.41
C LEU A 255 -7.21 16.40 2.94
N TRP A 256 -6.57 15.24 3.15
CA TRP A 256 -5.22 15.00 2.66
C TRP A 256 -5.09 15.19 1.15
N GLN A 257 -6.09 14.78 0.37
CA GLN A 257 -6.06 14.94 -1.09
C GLN A 257 -6.10 16.41 -1.51
N SER A 258 -6.67 17.29 -0.69
CA SER A 258 -6.68 18.74 -0.93
C SER A 258 -5.44 19.46 -0.41
N ASN A 259 -4.43 18.73 0.09
CA ASN A 259 -3.20 19.33 0.59
C ASN A 259 -2.30 19.79 -0.58
N SER A 260 -1.81 21.03 -0.53
CA SER A 260 -0.81 21.53 -1.48
C SER A 260 0.56 21.55 -0.83
N PHE A 261 1.59 21.15 -1.57
CA PHE A 261 2.98 21.23 -1.11
C PHE A 261 3.55 22.66 -1.15
N THR A 262 2.81 23.62 -1.72
CA THR A 262 3.19 25.04 -1.80
C THR A 262 2.60 25.87 -0.67
N THR A 263 1.51 25.42 -0.02
CA THR A 263 0.84 26.13 1.06
C THR A 263 1.03 25.38 2.38
N GLY A 264 1.67 26.03 3.36
CA GLY A 264 2.20 25.33 4.55
C GLY A 264 1.17 24.91 5.61
N TYR A 265 -0.09 25.36 5.53
CA TYR A 265 -1.11 25.10 6.56
C TYR A 265 -2.50 24.89 5.95
N SER A 266 -2.80 23.65 5.59
CA SER A 266 -4.06 23.24 4.96
C SER A 266 -5.12 22.81 5.97
N GLY A 267 -6.36 22.60 5.51
CA GLY A 267 -7.45 22.07 6.32
C GLY A 267 -7.13 20.72 6.97
N PHE A 268 -6.29 19.89 6.33
CA PHE A 268 -5.82 18.64 6.93
C PHE A 268 -4.95 18.88 8.18
N PHE A 269 -4.06 19.87 8.15
CA PHE A 269 -3.24 20.20 9.32
C PHE A 269 -4.07 20.86 10.42
N GLN A 270 -5.08 21.66 10.07
CA GLN A 270 -6.06 22.19 11.03
C GLN A 270 -6.85 21.06 11.72
N PHE A 271 -7.26 20.05 10.95
CA PHE A 271 -7.88 18.85 11.49
C PHE A 271 -6.94 18.16 12.48
N CYS A 272 -5.69 17.91 12.10
CA CYS A 272 -4.71 17.30 13.00
C CYS A 272 -4.45 18.12 14.26
N ASP A 273 -4.25 19.43 14.14
CA ASP A 273 -4.04 20.31 15.30
C ASP A 273 -5.27 20.27 16.23
N THR A 274 -6.48 20.19 15.69
CA THR A 274 -7.71 20.06 16.48
C THR A 274 -7.77 18.73 17.23
N ILE A 275 -7.40 17.61 16.60
CA ILE A 275 -7.30 16.29 17.27
C ILE A 275 -6.27 16.35 18.40
N GLU A 276 -5.13 16.98 18.14
CA GLU A 276 -4.03 17.13 19.08
C GLU A 276 -4.29 18.21 20.14
N ASN A 277 -5.44 18.90 20.11
CA ASN A 277 -5.78 20.01 21.00
C ASN A 277 -4.70 21.12 20.99
N VAL A 278 -4.13 21.38 19.81
CA VAL A 278 -3.09 22.38 19.55
C VAL A 278 -3.69 23.56 18.78
N THR A 279 -3.22 24.77 19.08
CA THR A 279 -3.51 25.95 18.26
C THR A 279 -2.42 26.18 17.23
N ALA A 280 -2.80 26.63 16.03
CA ALA A 280 -1.86 26.98 14.98
C ALA A 280 -0.71 27.87 15.49
N GLY A 281 0.53 27.47 15.22
CA GLY A 281 1.74 28.21 15.64
C GLY A 281 2.15 27.99 17.10
N ALA A 282 1.62 26.99 17.81
CA ALA A 282 2.07 26.63 19.15
C ALA A 282 3.59 26.34 19.19
N ALA A 283 4.26 26.85 20.22
CA ALA A 283 5.71 26.68 20.41
C ALA A 283 6.12 25.25 20.80
N VAL A 284 5.18 24.46 21.32
CA VAL A 284 5.36 23.07 21.72
C VAL A 284 4.18 22.27 21.20
N THR A 285 4.47 21.19 20.48
CA THR A 285 3.48 20.23 19.98
C THR A 285 3.64 18.89 20.67
N PRO A 286 2.57 18.08 20.78
CA PRO A 286 2.66 16.73 21.33
C PRO A 286 3.70 15.87 20.60
N GLY A 287 4.37 14.99 21.34
CA GLY A 287 5.30 14.01 20.76
C GLY A 287 4.57 12.98 19.89
N PRO A 288 5.30 12.06 19.23
CA PRO A 288 4.73 11.09 18.28
C PRO A 288 3.60 10.20 18.81
N GLU A 289 3.46 10.09 20.13
CA GLU A 289 2.38 9.36 20.79
C GLU A 289 1.07 10.16 20.88
N GLY A 290 1.05 11.45 20.57
CA GLY A 290 -0.14 12.30 20.66
C GLY A 290 -0.53 12.69 22.08
N VAL A 291 -1.75 13.21 22.21
CA VAL A 291 -2.39 13.63 23.47
C VAL A 291 -3.15 12.50 24.16
N GLY A 292 -3.36 11.38 23.48
CA GLY A 292 -4.05 10.21 24.01
C GLY A 292 -5.57 10.28 23.86
N LEU A 293 -6.22 9.15 24.15
CA LEU A 293 -7.62 8.90 23.76
C LEU A 293 -8.62 9.98 24.22
N GLU A 294 -8.54 10.41 25.48
CA GLU A 294 -9.56 11.31 26.05
C GLU A 294 -9.55 12.69 25.38
N LEU A 295 -8.37 13.30 25.25
CA LEU A 295 -8.20 14.59 24.61
C LEU A 295 -8.44 14.48 23.09
N ALA A 296 -7.91 13.45 22.45
CA ALA A 296 -8.11 13.22 21.02
C ALA A 296 -9.58 13.03 20.65
N LEU A 297 -10.36 12.30 21.46
CA LEU A 297 -11.79 12.10 21.25
C LEU A 297 -12.57 13.42 21.34
N GLN A 298 -12.21 14.28 22.30
CA GLN A 298 -12.79 15.62 22.44
C GLN A 298 -12.42 16.53 21.25
N GLY A 299 -11.16 16.45 20.81
CA GLY A 299 -10.67 17.16 19.63
C GLY A 299 -11.44 16.75 18.37
N TYR A 300 -11.63 15.45 18.16
CA TYR A 300 -12.40 14.93 17.02
C TYR A 300 -13.86 15.39 17.06
N ALA A 301 -14.51 15.29 18.21
CA ALA A 301 -15.87 15.79 18.38
C ALA A 301 -15.97 17.30 18.11
N THR A 302 -14.96 18.08 18.55
CA THR A 302 -14.87 19.52 18.29
C THR A 302 -14.75 19.80 16.79
N TRP A 303 -13.86 19.09 16.09
CA TRP A 303 -13.69 19.20 14.65
C TRP A 303 -15.00 18.92 13.90
N VAL A 304 -15.65 17.80 14.21
CA VAL A 304 -16.90 17.39 13.54
C VAL A 304 -17.99 18.44 13.76
N LYS A 305 -18.21 18.88 15.01
CA LYS A 305 -19.23 19.90 15.32
C LYS A 305 -18.97 21.24 14.63
N ALA A 306 -17.70 21.59 14.38
CA ALA A 306 -17.35 22.81 13.67
C ALA A 306 -17.53 22.71 12.15
N ASN A 307 -17.39 21.52 11.56
CA ASN A 307 -17.30 21.34 10.10
C ASN A 307 -18.49 20.62 9.47
N ILE A 308 -19.30 19.90 10.24
CA ILE A 308 -20.50 19.22 9.73
C ILE A 308 -21.70 20.15 9.44
N PRO A 309 -21.90 21.29 10.15
CA PRO A 309 -23.03 22.15 9.85
C PRO A 309 -23.01 22.65 8.40
N GLY A 310 -24.18 22.61 7.74
CA GLY A 310 -24.34 22.99 6.33
C GLY A 310 -24.04 21.86 5.34
N TYR A 311 -23.50 20.72 5.77
CA TYR A 311 -23.20 19.59 4.88
C TYR A 311 -24.45 19.12 4.13
N CYS A 312 -25.51 18.75 4.84
CA CYS A 312 -26.76 18.34 4.19
C CYS A 312 -27.48 19.50 3.51
N GLN A 313 -27.32 20.73 4.00
CA GLN A 313 -27.87 21.91 3.34
C GLN A 313 -27.32 22.05 1.90
N SER A 314 -26.06 21.66 1.68
CA SER A 314 -25.46 21.61 0.33
C SER A 314 -26.18 20.67 -0.64
N TYR A 315 -26.92 19.68 -0.11
CA TYR A 315 -27.77 18.74 -0.84
C TYR A 315 -29.25 19.15 -0.84
N GLY A 316 -29.57 20.40 -0.49
CA GLY A 316 -30.93 20.95 -0.53
C GLY A 316 -31.79 20.63 0.70
N TYR A 317 -31.19 20.35 1.86
CA TYR A 317 -31.89 20.22 3.14
C TYR A 317 -32.10 21.58 3.83
N ALA A 318 -33.04 21.65 4.78
CA ALA A 318 -33.70 22.90 5.14
C ALA A 318 -32.84 23.89 5.94
N ASN A 319 -31.92 23.39 6.78
CA ASN A 319 -31.06 24.24 7.62
C ASN A 319 -29.70 23.56 7.87
N GLU A 320 -28.78 24.30 8.48
CA GLU A 320 -27.39 23.86 8.68
C GLU A 320 -27.21 22.69 9.67
N THR A 321 -28.17 22.46 10.56
CA THR A 321 -28.12 21.35 11.55
C THR A 321 -29.02 20.17 11.19
N ASP A 322 -29.64 20.19 10.01
CA ASP A 322 -30.43 19.08 9.48
C ASP A 322 -29.50 18.00 8.92
N TYR A 323 -29.16 17.00 9.73
CA TYR A 323 -28.28 15.90 9.33
C TYR A 323 -29.00 14.72 8.65
N THR A 324 -30.25 14.90 8.19
CA THR A 324 -31.05 13.80 7.65
C THR A 324 -30.40 13.13 6.43
N CYS A 325 -29.65 13.89 5.63
CA CYS A 325 -28.93 13.35 4.47
C CYS A 325 -27.89 12.29 4.84
N LEU A 326 -27.41 12.25 6.09
CA LEU A 326 -26.42 11.26 6.51
C LEU A 326 -27.00 9.86 6.70
N ASN A 327 -28.34 9.72 6.77
CA ASN A 327 -28.99 8.43 6.87
C ASN A 327 -29.08 7.76 5.49
N THR A 328 -28.03 7.02 5.12
CA THR A 328 -27.91 6.41 3.79
C THR A 328 -28.91 5.27 3.58
N TYR A 329 -29.46 4.69 4.64
CA TYR A 329 -30.48 3.65 4.54
C TYR A 329 -31.86 4.16 4.07
N ASP A 330 -32.11 5.48 4.10
CA ASP A 330 -33.36 6.06 3.64
C ASP A 330 -33.40 6.20 2.10
N PHE A 331 -34.27 5.45 1.44
CA PHE A 331 -34.48 5.54 -0.01
C PHE A 331 -35.10 6.88 -0.48
N ASN A 332 -35.60 7.70 0.45
CA ASN A 332 -36.09 9.06 0.16
C ASN A 332 -35.02 10.13 0.34
N ASN A 333 -33.80 9.75 0.69
CA ASN A 333 -32.68 10.66 0.78
C ASN A 333 -32.49 11.42 -0.55
N LYS A 334 -32.47 12.76 -0.47
CA LYS A 334 -32.42 13.64 -1.65
C LYS A 334 -31.16 13.42 -2.47
N MET A 335 -30.07 12.99 -1.84
CA MET A 335 -28.80 12.71 -2.51
C MET A 335 -28.94 11.59 -3.56
N TYR A 336 -29.82 10.60 -3.34
CA TYR A 336 -30.06 9.53 -4.31
C TYR A 336 -30.95 9.97 -5.49
N ARG A 337 -31.68 11.08 -5.34
CA ARG A 337 -32.70 11.55 -6.30
C ARG A 337 -32.31 12.84 -7.02
N ASP A 338 -31.14 13.40 -6.72
CA ASP A 338 -30.56 14.45 -7.54
C ASP A 338 -29.90 13.83 -8.77
N TYR A 339 -30.65 13.82 -9.87
CA TYR A 339 -30.18 13.30 -11.14
C TYR A 339 -29.53 14.37 -12.03
N THR A 340 -29.34 15.59 -11.55
CA THR A 340 -28.75 16.65 -12.36
C THR A 340 -27.28 16.35 -12.65
N VAL A 341 -26.76 16.79 -13.80
CA VAL A 341 -25.34 16.63 -14.16
C VAL A 341 -24.41 17.29 -13.13
N GLY A 342 -24.83 18.44 -12.58
CA GLY A 342 -24.08 19.22 -11.60
C GLY A 342 -24.28 18.80 -10.14
N ASN A 343 -24.88 17.64 -9.88
CA ASN A 343 -25.16 17.18 -8.52
C ASN A 343 -23.88 17.19 -7.63
N PRO A 344 -23.99 17.60 -6.36
CA PRO A 344 -22.83 17.73 -5.47
C PRO A 344 -22.25 16.38 -5.01
N ILE A 345 -22.98 15.27 -5.15
CA ILE A 345 -22.53 13.94 -4.70
C ILE A 345 -21.69 13.19 -5.74
N ASP A 346 -21.48 13.77 -6.92
CA ASP A 346 -20.84 13.12 -8.06
C ASP A 346 -21.44 11.74 -8.36
N ARG A 347 -22.73 11.77 -8.70
CA ARG A 347 -23.51 10.60 -9.10
C ARG A 347 -22.84 9.82 -10.24
N GLN A 348 -22.13 10.50 -11.13
CA GLN A 348 -21.37 9.90 -12.22
C GLN A 348 -20.22 9.02 -11.70
N TRP A 349 -19.46 9.52 -10.71
CA TRP A 349 -18.42 8.75 -10.06
C TRP A 349 -18.98 7.53 -9.32
N ASN A 350 -20.08 7.72 -8.57
CA ASN A 350 -20.77 6.61 -7.90
C ASN A 350 -21.27 5.56 -8.92
N TRP A 351 -21.74 5.99 -10.09
CA TRP A 351 -22.13 5.08 -11.17
C TRP A 351 -20.93 4.26 -11.64
N MET A 352 -19.79 4.90 -11.88
CA MET A 352 -18.57 4.21 -12.28
C MET A 352 -18.18 3.16 -11.24
N LEU A 353 -18.21 3.46 -9.94
CA LEU A 353 -17.91 2.48 -8.88
C LEU A 353 -18.91 1.32 -8.83
N CYS A 354 -20.20 1.55 -9.11
CA CYS A 354 -21.22 0.50 -9.13
C CYS A 354 -21.27 -0.31 -10.45
N ASN A 355 -20.95 0.33 -11.58
CA ASN A 355 -21.09 -0.24 -12.93
C ASN A 355 -19.78 -0.79 -13.50
N GLU A 356 -18.66 -0.20 -13.12
CA GLU A 356 -17.31 -0.66 -13.41
C GLU A 356 -16.63 -0.92 -12.06
N PRO A 357 -16.92 -2.04 -11.37
CA PRO A 357 -16.57 -2.23 -9.95
C PRO A 357 -15.05 -2.26 -9.75
N PHE A 358 -14.45 -1.07 -9.63
CA PHE A 358 -13.02 -0.85 -9.41
C PHE A 358 -12.60 -1.30 -8.02
N ASP A 359 -13.56 -1.49 -7.11
CA ASP A 359 -13.36 -1.75 -5.69
C ASP A 359 -12.53 -0.65 -5.01
N TYR A 360 -12.61 0.57 -5.56
CA TYR A 360 -12.03 1.78 -4.99
C TYR A 360 -12.95 2.35 -3.92
N TRP A 361 -13.05 1.62 -2.82
CA TRP A 361 -13.79 2.04 -1.64
C TRP A 361 -12.80 2.59 -0.60
N GLN A 362 -13.06 3.78 -0.09
CA GLN A 362 -12.22 4.45 0.90
C GLN A 362 -12.52 3.89 2.29
N ASP A 363 -12.20 2.61 2.48
CA ASP A 363 -12.63 1.82 3.62
C ASP A 363 -11.69 1.87 4.82
N GLY A 364 -12.21 1.47 5.98
CA GLY A 364 -11.41 1.18 7.16
C GLY A 364 -10.40 0.05 6.93
N ALA A 365 -9.21 0.19 7.52
CA ALA A 365 -8.14 -0.80 7.36
C ALA A 365 -8.51 -2.14 8.04
N PRO A 366 -7.92 -3.27 7.61
CA PRO A 366 -8.09 -4.57 8.27
C PRO A 366 -7.78 -4.54 9.78
N LYS A 367 -8.36 -5.47 10.57
CA LYS A 367 -8.23 -5.49 12.05
C LYS A 367 -6.80 -5.56 12.56
N ASN A 368 -5.88 -6.13 11.78
CA ASN A 368 -4.47 -6.27 12.14
C ASN A 368 -3.60 -5.06 11.77
N ARG A 369 -4.20 -3.97 11.30
CA ARG A 369 -3.48 -2.75 10.91
C ARG A 369 -4.07 -1.52 11.61
N PRO A 370 -3.25 -0.51 11.93
CA PRO A 370 -3.76 0.81 12.29
C PRO A 370 -4.74 1.34 11.22
N THR A 371 -5.72 2.12 11.65
CA THR A 371 -6.75 2.65 10.75
C THR A 371 -7.00 4.13 11.00
N LEU A 372 -7.25 4.89 9.93
CA LEU A 372 -7.74 6.27 10.01
C LEU A 372 -9.27 6.36 9.90
N VAL A 373 -9.89 5.29 9.41
CA VAL A 373 -11.31 5.18 9.12
C VAL A 373 -11.91 3.98 9.84
N SER A 374 -13.18 4.10 10.22
CA SER A 374 -13.91 3.03 10.91
C SER A 374 -13.98 1.76 10.09
N ARG A 375 -13.89 0.60 10.76
CA ARG A 375 -14.12 -0.69 10.09
C ARG A 375 -15.59 -1.01 9.85
N LEU A 376 -16.49 -0.20 10.41
CA LEU A 376 -17.91 -0.22 10.05
C LEU A 376 -18.13 0.31 8.64
N VAL A 377 -17.24 1.18 8.14
CA VAL A 377 -17.23 1.63 6.74
C VAL A 377 -16.30 0.73 5.94
N ASN A 378 -16.92 -0.11 5.11
CA ASN A 378 -16.25 -1.13 4.32
C ASN A 378 -16.97 -1.30 2.97
N SER A 379 -16.42 -2.12 2.08
CA SER A 379 -16.98 -2.32 0.74
C SER A 379 -18.46 -2.70 0.73
N LYS A 380 -18.95 -3.43 1.75
CA LYS A 380 -20.39 -3.74 1.88
C LYS A 380 -21.23 -2.50 2.19
N TYR A 381 -20.72 -1.57 2.99
CA TYR A 381 -21.37 -0.30 3.29
C TYR A 381 -21.61 0.51 2.01
N TRP A 382 -20.60 0.64 1.16
CA TRP A 382 -20.70 1.39 -0.09
C TRP A 382 -21.53 0.64 -1.14
N GLN A 383 -21.27 -0.66 -1.32
CA GLN A 383 -21.95 -1.47 -2.32
C GLN A 383 -23.47 -1.56 -2.08
N ARG A 384 -23.93 -1.51 -0.82
CA ARG A 384 -25.36 -1.43 -0.47
C ARG A 384 -26.03 -0.22 -1.10
N GLN A 385 -25.34 0.92 -1.16
CA GLN A 385 -25.92 2.19 -1.62
C GLN A 385 -26.13 2.24 -3.13
N CYS A 386 -25.44 1.38 -3.90
CA CYS A 386 -25.58 1.34 -5.36
C CYS A 386 -27.04 1.18 -5.82
N SER A 387 -27.84 0.34 -5.17
CA SER A 387 -29.26 0.17 -5.54
C SER A 387 -30.15 1.36 -5.16
N GLN A 388 -29.70 2.20 -4.22
CA GLN A 388 -30.41 3.41 -3.82
C GLN A 388 -30.09 4.54 -4.80
N PHE A 389 -28.81 4.72 -5.15
CA PHE A 389 -28.41 5.64 -6.21
C PHE A 389 -29.04 5.22 -7.55
N PHE A 390 -28.93 3.95 -7.93
CA PHE A 390 -29.23 3.47 -9.27
C PHE A 390 -30.30 2.36 -9.25
N PRO A 391 -31.57 2.71 -8.97
CA PRO A 391 -32.65 1.75 -9.02
C PRO A 391 -32.77 1.16 -10.44
N THR A 392 -33.20 -0.09 -10.53
CA THR A 392 -33.39 -0.76 -11.83
C THR A 392 -34.53 -0.11 -12.61
N GLU A 393 -34.29 0.22 -13.87
CA GLU A 393 -35.23 0.88 -14.78
C GLU A 393 -35.48 -0.02 -15.99
N GLY A 394 -36.62 -0.72 -16.01
CA GLY A 394 -36.89 -1.72 -17.05
C GLY A 394 -35.80 -2.80 -17.08
N ASN A 395 -35.05 -2.88 -18.18
CA ASN A 395 -33.93 -3.82 -18.36
C ASN A 395 -32.56 -3.23 -17.97
N TYR A 396 -32.51 -1.97 -17.54
CA TYR A 396 -31.28 -1.25 -17.24
C TYR A 396 -30.96 -1.28 -15.75
N THR A 397 -29.73 -1.67 -15.42
CA THR A 397 -29.19 -1.68 -14.06
C THR A 397 -27.66 -1.62 -14.12
N PHE A 398 -27.01 -1.31 -13.00
CA PHE A 398 -25.55 -1.26 -12.89
C PHE A 398 -24.95 -2.68 -12.89
N ALA A 399 -23.71 -2.81 -13.37
CA ALA A 399 -23.13 -4.14 -13.61
C ALA A 399 -22.90 -4.98 -12.36
N SER A 400 -22.60 -4.40 -11.18
CA SER A 400 -22.40 -5.22 -9.97
C SER A 400 -23.70 -5.88 -9.49
N ALA A 401 -24.88 -5.32 -9.78
CA ALA A 401 -26.17 -6.01 -9.60
C ALA A 401 -26.31 -7.25 -10.48
N LYS A 402 -25.57 -7.32 -11.59
CA LYS A 402 -25.48 -8.48 -12.50
C LYS A 402 -24.30 -9.41 -12.16
N GLY A 403 -23.66 -9.23 -11.01
CA GLY A 403 -22.52 -10.04 -10.56
C GLY A 403 -21.17 -9.64 -11.15
N ALA A 404 -21.06 -8.48 -11.80
CA ALA A 404 -19.76 -7.96 -12.18
C ALA A 404 -18.91 -7.66 -10.93
N THR A 405 -17.63 -7.97 -10.99
CA THR A 405 -16.64 -7.75 -9.92
C THR A 405 -15.38 -7.12 -10.49
N VAL A 406 -14.45 -6.70 -9.63
CA VAL A 406 -13.14 -6.14 -10.01
C VAL A 406 -12.36 -7.01 -11.00
N ASN A 407 -12.61 -8.33 -11.01
CA ASN A 407 -12.03 -9.26 -11.97
C ASN A 407 -12.38 -8.92 -13.43
N ARG A 408 -13.55 -8.32 -13.69
CA ARG A 408 -13.95 -7.87 -15.03
C ARG A 408 -13.02 -6.76 -15.52
N VAL A 409 -12.80 -5.74 -14.68
CA VAL A 409 -11.91 -4.62 -15.00
C VAL A 409 -10.48 -5.11 -15.13
N ASN A 410 -9.99 -5.89 -14.16
CA ASN A 410 -8.64 -6.48 -14.21
C ASN A 410 -8.41 -7.36 -15.43
N LYS A 411 -9.43 -8.08 -15.91
CA LYS A 411 -9.33 -8.87 -17.14
C LYS A 411 -9.20 -7.96 -18.38
N TYR A 412 -9.95 -6.87 -18.42
CA TYR A 412 -9.90 -5.91 -19.52
C TYR A 412 -8.58 -5.12 -19.54
N THR A 413 -8.12 -4.64 -18.38
CA THR A 413 -6.92 -3.80 -18.25
C THR A 413 -5.63 -4.59 -18.06
N GLN A 414 -5.73 -5.92 -17.92
CA GLN A 414 -4.65 -6.82 -17.47
C GLN A 414 -4.17 -6.57 -16.02
N GLY A 415 -4.86 -5.70 -15.28
CA GLY A 415 -4.53 -5.36 -13.89
C GLY A 415 -3.07 -4.94 -13.75
N TRP A 416 -2.35 -5.60 -12.84
CA TRP A 416 -0.94 -5.32 -12.53
C TRP A 416 0.06 -5.97 -13.50
N LYS A 417 -0.40 -6.77 -14.49
CA LYS A 417 0.48 -7.53 -15.40
C LYS A 417 0.91 -6.72 -16.62
N LEU A 418 1.44 -5.52 -16.39
CA LEU A 418 1.87 -4.58 -17.45
C LEU A 418 3.39 -4.59 -17.70
N GLU A 419 4.02 -5.77 -17.59
CA GLU A 419 5.49 -5.93 -17.60
C GLU A 419 6.16 -5.58 -18.96
N ASN A 420 5.39 -5.50 -20.05
CA ASN A 420 5.89 -5.26 -21.41
C ASN A 420 5.32 -3.99 -22.07
N THR A 421 4.72 -3.08 -21.30
CA THR A 421 4.14 -1.85 -21.85
C THR A 421 5.24 -0.86 -22.25
N LYS A 422 5.28 -0.48 -23.53
CA LYS A 422 6.21 0.53 -24.04
C LYS A 422 5.56 1.91 -23.99
N ARG A 423 6.36 2.97 -23.76
CA ARG A 423 5.92 4.38 -23.82
C ARG A 423 4.88 4.75 -22.75
N LEU A 424 5.03 4.20 -21.55
CA LEU A 424 4.25 4.54 -20.37
C LEU A 424 5.18 4.98 -19.24
N ILE A 425 4.87 6.11 -18.62
CA ILE A 425 5.59 6.63 -17.45
C ILE A 425 4.60 6.72 -16.31
N TRP A 426 4.82 5.95 -15.24
CA TRP A 426 4.09 6.07 -13.99
C TRP A 426 4.87 6.98 -13.04
N THR A 427 4.32 8.16 -12.74
CA THR A 427 4.89 9.07 -11.75
C THR A 427 4.09 8.98 -10.46
N ASN A 428 4.70 8.51 -9.38
CA ASN A 428 4.12 8.49 -8.04
C ASN A 428 4.99 9.33 -7.10
N GLY A 429 4.39 10.27 -6.38
CA GLY A 429 5.07 11.06 -5.36
C GLY A 429 4.96 10.39 -3.99
N ASN A 430 6.05 10.31 -3.22
CA ASN A 430 6.05 9.65 -1.90
C ASN A 430 4.98 10.20 -0.93
N ALA A 431 4.52 11.43 -1.06
CA ALA A 431 3.51 12.02 -0.18
C ALA A 431 2.07 12.00 -0.73
N ALA A 432 1.84 11.47 -1.94
CA ALA A 432 0.49 11.39 -2.50
C ALA A 432 -0.29 10.24 -1.86
N ALA A 433 -1.55 10.47 -1.44
CA ALA A 433 -2.50 9.41 -1.09
C ALA A 433 -2.61 8.35 -2.20
N ASN A 434 -2.34 8.77 -3.44
CA ASN A 434 -2.41 7.95 -4.63
C ASN A 434 -1.14 7.12 -4.95
N ALA A 435 -0.08 7.20 -4.13
CA ALA A 435 1.19 6.52 -4.37
C ALA A 435 1.29 5.10 -3.77
N GLY A 436 0.16 4.50 -3.35
CA GLY A 436 0.11 3.24 -2.60
C GLY A 436 0.88 2.07 -3.24
N VAL A 437 1.07 2.06 -4.57
CA VAL A 437 1.71 0.95 -5.30
C VAL A 437 3.21 0.87 -5.08
N GLN A 438 3.93 2.01 -5.12
CA GLN A 438 5.40 2.02 -4.95
C GLN A 438 5.77 1.85 -3.47
N LYS A 439 4.96 2.42 -2.57
CA LYS A 439 5.20 2.37 -1.14
C LYS A 439 4.89 1.04 -0.48
N VAL A 440 4.04 0.16 -1.01
CA VAL A 440 3.91 -1.20 -0.43
C VAL A 440 5.14 -2.02 -0.73
N VAL A 441 5.69 -1.93 -1.94
CA VAL A 441 6.95 -2.61 -2.25
C VAL A 441 8.07 -2.02 -1.39
N ASP A 442 8.16 -0.70 -1.28
CA ASP A 442 9.21 -0.06 -0.51
C ASP A 442 9.01 -0.15 1.02
N ASN A 443 7.78 -0.08 1.55
CA ASN A 443 7.49 -0.19 2.99
C ASN A 443 7.31 -1.63 3.45
N GLU A 444 6.87 -2.60 2.65
CA GLU A 444 6.99 -4.01 3.04
C GLU A 444 8.47 -4.42 2.99
N VAL A 445 9.25 -4.00 1.99
CA VAL A 445 10.70 -4.20 1.99
C VAL A 445 11.36 -3.42 3.12
N LYS A 446 10.97 -2.18 3.42
CA LYS A 446 11.56 -1.37 4.50
C LYS A 446 11.06 -1.78 5.88
N GLN A 447 9.84 -2.29 6.04
CA GLN A 447 9.35 -2.89 7.29
C GLN A 447 9.96 -4.27 7.50
N ILE A 448 10.19 -5.05 6.44
CA ILE A 448 10.97 -6.29 6.49
C ILE A 448 12.43 -5.96 6.82
N VAL A 449 13.05 -4.98 6.17
CA VAL A 449 14.42 -4.52 6.43
C VAL A 449 14.57 -3.85 7.79
N GLU A 450 13.58 -3.06 8.26
CA GLU A 450 13.56 -2.43 9.59
C GLU A 450 13.20 -3.42 10.69
N ASN A 451 12.35 -4.43 10.44
CA ASN A 451 12.10 -5.51 11.40
C ASN A 451 13.29 -6.47 11.45
N ILE A 452 13.98 -6.72 10.33
CA ILE A 452 15.29 -7.38 10.28
C ILE A 452 16.32 -6.53 11.04
N PHE A 453 16.37 -5.20 10.83
CA PHE A 453 17.27 -4.30 11.55
C PHE A 453 16.95 -4.19 13.05
N LYS A 454 15.67 -4.16 13.45
CA LYS A 454 15.23 -4.12 14.85
C LYS A 454 15.42 -5.47 15.56
N MET A 455 15.23 -6.60 14.86
CA MET A 455 15.59 -7.93 15.37
C MET A 455 17.10 -8.13 15.49
N VAL A 456 17.89 -7.48 14.64
CA VAL A 456 19.36 -7.44 14.74
C VAL A 456 19.83 -6.48 15.85
N LEU A 457 19.14 -5.36 16.10
CA LEU A 457 19.52 -4.40 17.15
C LEU A 457 19.26 -4.90 18.58
N ILE A 458 18.21 -5.68 18.83
CA ILE A 458 17.86 -6.12 20.21
C ILE A 458 18.77 -7.27 20.72
N LYS A 459 19.56 -7.92 19.85
CA LYS A 459 20.58 -8.90 20.26
C LYS A 459 21.97 -8.32 20.50
N THR A 460 22.17 -7.00 20.38
CA THR A 460 23.50 -6.39 20.52
C THR A 460 23.50 -5.11 21.37
N LEU A 461 22.91 -5.20 22.57
CA LEU A 461 23.19 -4.24 23.65
C LEU A 461 24.49 -4.62 24.36
N LEU A 462 25.62 -4.41 23.67
CA LEU A 462 26.97 -4.21 24.23
C LEU A 462 27.93 -3.83 23.10
N PHE A 463 27.65 -2.75 22.37
CA PHE A 463 28.69 -1.88 21.77
C PHE A 463 28.00 -0.59 21.29
N ALA A 464 28.36 0.53 21.89
CA ALA A 464 27.89 1.84 21.50
C ALA A 464 28.51 2.27 20.16
N GLY A 465 27.68 2.82 19.27
CA GLY A 465 28.06 3.72 18.18
C GLY A 465 28.44 3.07 16.83
N LEU A 466 27.56 3.20 15.83
CA LEU A 466 27.81 3.70 14.46
C LEU A 466 26.68 3.26 13.52
N ALA A 467 26.03 4.23 12.87
CA ALA A 467 25.25 4.00 11.67
C ALA A 467 26.19 3.44 10.58
N ALA A 468 25.89 2.28 10.02
CA ALA A 468 26.71 1.69 8.96
C ALA A 468 26.39 2.38 7.61
N GLY A 469 27.27 3.28 7.18
CA GLY A 469 27.34 3.72 5.79
C GLY A 469 27.79 2.58 4.86
N SER A 470 27.54 2.73 3.56
CA SER A 470 28.05 1.87 2.48
C SER A 470 29.51 1.43 2.73
N ALA A 471 29.78 0.13 2.65
CA ALA A 471 31.13 -0.40 2.79
C ALA A 471 31.99 -0.14 1.54
N VAL A 472 31.34 0.11 0.39
CA VAL A 472 31.98 0.58 -0.84
C VAL A 472 32.30 2.07 -0.70
N ILE A 473 33.56 2.44 -0.92
CA ILE A 473 34.02 3.83 -0.85
C ILE A 473 33.70 4.56 -2.17
N ASP A 474 32.97 5.68 -2.07
CA ASP A 474 32.75 6.59 -3.20
C ASP A 474 34.01 7.43 -3.46
N LEU A 475 34.56 7.29 -4.65
CA LEU A 475 35.73 8.04 -5.11
C LEU A 475 35.33 9.16 -6.05
N ILE A 476 35.83 10.35 -5.71
CA ILE A 476 35.72 11.61 -6.44
C ILE A 476 37.13 12.18 -6.65
N PRO A 477 37.34 13.17 -7.52
CA PRO A 477 38.69 13.67 -7.84
C PRO A 477 39.53 14.08 -6.62
N SER A 478 38.91 14.57 -5.56
CA SER A 478 39.61 15.04 -4.35
C SER A 478 40.12 13.92 -3.44
N ASN A 479 39.56 12.71 -3.50
CA ASN A 479 39.98 11.58 -2.64
C ASN A 479 40.54 10.38 -3.44
N PHE A 480 40.44 10.40 -4.78
CA PHE A 480 40.80 9.26 -5.62
C PHE A 480 42.25 8.79 -5.38
N ASP A 481 43.21 9.72 -5.42
CA ASP A 481 44.63 9.37 -5.30
C ASP A 481 44.94 8.73 -3.93
N GLN A 482 44.32 9.21 -2.85
CA GLN A 482 44.46 8.66 -1.50
C GLN A 482 43.99 7.19 -1.41
N PHE A 483 42.87 6.86 -2.04
CA PHE A 483 42.27 5.54 -1.90
C PHE A 483 42.68 4.54 -2.98
N ALA A 484 43.11 5.01 -4.15
CA ALA A 484 43.50 4.17 -5.28
C ALA A 484 45.03 4.00 -5.41
N PHE A 485 45.84 4.99 -5.01
CA PHE A 485 47.30 4.96 -5.24
C PHE A 485 48.14 4.84 -3.98
N GLU A 486 47.61 5.14 -2.80
CA GLU A 486 48.42 5.24 -1.58
C GLU A 486 48.23 4.02 -0.66
N GLY A 487 49.26 3.17 -0.60
CA GLY A 487 49.53 2.29 0.53
C GLY A 487 48.81 0.95 0.56
N LYS A 488 47.69 0.78 -0.17
CA LYS A 488 46.98 -0.50 -0.26
C LYS A 488 46.31 -0.71 -1.62
N PRO A 489 46.15 -1.96 -2.08
CA PRO A 489 45.43 -2.25 -3.30
C PRO A 489 43.97 -1.81 -3.27
N ALA A 490 43.44 -1.38 -4.42
CA ALA A 490 42.04 -0.98 -4.58
C ALA A 490 41.40 -1.66 -5.79
N LEU A 491 40.20 -2.18 -5.63
CA LEU A 491 39.33 -2.59 -6.74
C LEU A 491 38.26 -1.51 -6.94
N VAL A 492 38.30 -0.84 -8.09
CA VAL A 492 37.48 0.34 -8.37
C VAL A 492 36.51 0.05 -9.52
N GLU A 493 35.21 0.17 -9.25
CA GLU A 493 34.16 0.14 -10.28
C GLU A 493 33.93 1.54 -10.83
N PHE A 494 34.11 1.74 -12.14
CA PHE A 494 33.65 2.92 -12.84
C PHE A 494 32.25 2.66 -13.40
N PHE A 495 31.27 3.41 -12.91
CA PHE A 495 29.84 3.19 -13.21
C PHE A 495 29.14 4.48 -13.66
N ALA A 496 27.87 4.34 -14.07
CA ALA A 496 26.95 5.45 -14.28
C ALA A 496 25.56 5.09 -13.71
N PRO A 497 24.83 6.02 -13.09
CA PRO A 497 23.60 5.74 -12.36
C PRO A 497 22.44 5.26 -13.25
N TRP A 498 22.48 5.57 -14.55
CA TRP A 498 21.51 5.12 -15.54
C TRP A 498 21.84 3.74 -16.14
N CYS A 499 23.04 3.19 -15.91
CA CYS A 499 23.47 1.94 -16.54
C CYS A 499 22.83 0.71 -15.85
N GLY A 500 22.03 -0.06 -16.61
CA GLY A 500 21.38 -1.27 -16.11
C GLY A 500 22.35 -2.34 -15.59
N HIS A 501 23.48 -2.56 -16.28
CA HIS A 501 24.49 -3.53 -15.84
C HIS A 501 25.21 -3.10 -14.55
N CYS A 502 25.38 -1.80 -14.30
CA CYS A 502 25.90 -1.27 -13.03
C CYS A 502 24.91 -1.53 -11.89
N LYS A 503 23.62 -1.27 -12.12
CA LYS A 503 22.56 -1.55 -11.13
C LYS A 503 22.51 -3.03 -10.74
N SER A 504 22.71 -3.93 -11.71
CA SER A 504 22.78 -5.37 -11.44
C SER A 504 24.04 -5.78 -10.65
N LEU A 505 25.17 -5.09 -10.84
CA LEU A 505 26.42 -5.36 -10.14
C LEU A 505 26.46 -4.77 -8.73
N ALA A 506 25.82 -3.62 -8.50
CA ALA A 506 25.82 -2.90 -7.23
C ALA A 506 25.61 -3.77 -5.98
N PRO A 507 24.59 -4.65 -5.88
CA PRO A 507 24.41 -5.49 -4.69
C PRO A 507 25.54 -6.49 -4.48
N VAL A 508 26.11 -7.03 -5.57
CA VAL A 508 27.25 -7.97 -5.50
C VAL A 508 28.52 -7.23 -5.07
N TYR A 509 28.71 -6.01 -5.57
CA TYR A 509 29.86 -5.18 -5.24
C TYR A 509 29.81 -4.67 -3.79
N GLU A 510 28.61 -4.40 -3.27
CA GLU A 510 28.39 -4.08 -1.86
C GLU A 510 28.71 -5.27 -0.96
N GLN A 511 28.22 -6.47 -1.32
CA GLN A 511 28.55 -7.70 -0.60
C GLN A 511 30.06 -7.95 -0.59
N LEU A 512 30.73 -7.71 -1.73
CA LEU A 512 32.19 -7.82 -1.83
C LEU A 512 32.89 -6.88 -0.84
N ALA A 513 32.47 -5.61 -0.77
CA ALA A 513 33.03 -4.66 0.18
C ALA A 513 32.80 -5.09 1.64
N GLN A 514 31.64 -5.66 1.95
CA GLN A 514 31.34 -6.21 3.28
C GLN A 514 32.21 -7.41 3.63
N ASP A 515 32.40 -8.36 2.70
CA ASP A 515 33.21 -9.56 2.91
C ASP A 515 34.69 -9.24 3.19
N PHE A 516 35.16 -8.08 2.71
CA PHE A 516 36.49 -7.54 2.94
C PHE A 516 36.54 -6.39 3.95
N ALA A 517 35.41 -6.00 4.57
CA ALA A 517 35.35 -4.87 5.51
C ALA A 517 36.28 -5.06 6.72
N PHE A 518 36.46 -6.31 7.16
CA PHE A 518 37.42 -6.67 8.22
C PHE A 518 38.89 -6.37 7.85
N ALA A 519 39.17 -6.21 6.56
CA ALA A 519 40.47 -5.95 5.98
C ALA A 519 40.52 -4.58 5.29
N LYS A 520 39.67 -3.62 5.69
CA LYS A 520 39.61 -2.27 5.13
C LYS A 520 40.95 -1.52 5.15
N ASP A 521 41.85 -1.84 6.07
CA ASP A 521 43.20 -1.25 6.16
C ASP A 521 44.21 -1.90 5.21
N LYS A 522 43.82 -2.98 4.51
CA LYS A 522 44.67 -3.78 3.62
C LYS A 522 44.19 -3.86 2.18
N VAL A 523 42.89 -3.68 1.94
CA VAL A 523 42.30 -3.63 0.59
C VAL A 523 41.14 -2.63 0.58
N THR A 524 41.04 -1.87 -0.51
CA THR A 524 39.96 -0.92 -0.74
C THR A 524 38.99 -1.47 -1.79
N ILE A 525 37.69 -1.48 -1.50
CA ILE A 525 36.64 -1.70 -2.49
C ILE A 525 35.91 -0.38 -2.69
N ALA A 526 35.90 0.11 -3.92
CA ALA A 526 35.51 1.48 -4.22
C ALA A 526 34.77 1.60 -5.55
N LYS A 527 34.06 2.71 -5.74
CA LYS A 527 33.36 3.05 -6.98
C LYS A 527 33.53 4.51 -7.36
N VAL A 528 33.47 4.82 -8.65
CA VAL A 528 33.49 6.16 -9.23
C VAL A 528 32.28 6.28 -10.16
N ASP A 529 31.45 7.28 -9.93
CA ASP A 529 30.48 7.70 -10.95
C ASP A 529 31.26 8.44 -12.06
N ALA A 530 31.61 7.72 -13.12
CA ALA A 530 32.40 8.29 -14.21
C ALA A 530 31.54 9.08 -15.22
N ASP A 531 30.22 9.11 -15.05
CA ASP A 531 29.33 10.01 -15.79
C ASP A 531 29.30 11.39 -15.13
N ALA A 532 29.26 11.45 -13.80
CA ALA A 532 29.45 12.67 -13.02
C ALA A 532 30.93 13.14 -13.07
N GLU A 533 31.87 12.25 -12.78
CA GLU A 533 33.31 12.54 -12.67
C GLU A 533 34.05 12.23 -13.98
N LYS A 534 33.65 12.90 -15.06
CA LYS A 534 34.17 12.68 -16.42
C LYS A 534 35.70 12.84 -16.53
N SER A 535 36.32 13.61 -15.64
CA SER A 535 37.78 13.78 -15.58
C SER A 535 38.49 12.48 -15.20
N LEU A 536 37.97 11.74 -14.21
CA LEU A 536 38.47 10.42 -13.83
C LEU A 536 38.18 9.38 -14.91
N GLY A 537 36.97 9.41 -15.50
CA GLY A 537 36.62 8.54 -16.62
C GLY A 537 37.59 8.69 -17.81
N LYS A 538 37.91 9.93 -18.20
CA LYS A 538 38.90 10.22 -19.25
C LYS A 538 40.31 9.80 -18.86
N LYS A 539 40.75 10.10 -17.62
CA LYS A 539 42.10 9.77 -17.11
C LYS A 539 42.41 8.27 -17.24
N PHE A 540 41.42 7.41 -17.02
CA PHE A 540 41.59 5.96 -17.07
C PHE A 540 40.99 5.29 -18.32
N GLY A 541 40.62 6.09 -19.34
CA GLY A 541 40.16 5.57 -20.64
C GLY A 541 38.87 4.75 -20.55
N ILE A 542 37.92 5.15 -19.70
CA ILE A 542 36.63 4.45 -19.54
C ILE A 542 35.76 4.71 -20.78
N GLN A 543 35.48 3.65 -21.55
CA GLN A 543 34.67 3.72 -22.77
C GLN A 543 33.27 3.11 -22.62
N GLY A 544 32.99 2.44 -21.49
CA GLY A 544 31.70 1.81 -21.20
C GLY A 544 31.56 1.43 -19.74
N PHE A 545 30.34 1.10 -19.33
CA PHE A 545 30.00 0.83 -17.93
C PHE A 545 29.34 -0.55 -17.72
N PRO A 546 29.56 -1.21 -16.58
CA PRO A 546 30.62 -0.91 -15.62
C PRO A 546 31.99 -1.34 -16.19
N THR A 547 33.03 -0.59 -15.86
CA THR A 547 34.43 -0.99 -16.07
C THR A 547 35.10 -1.11 -14.70
N ILE A 548 35.68 -2.27 -14.38
CA ILE A 548 36.35 -2.50 -13.10
C ILE A 548 37.86 -2.48 -13.33
N LYS A 549 38.59 -1.73 -12.52
CA LYS A 549 40.05 -1.64 -12.57
C LYS A 549 40.67 -1.95 -11.22
N TYR A 550 41.78 -2.66 -11.23
CA TYR A 550 42.58 -2.98 -10.05
C TYR A 550 43.80 -2.07 -9.98
N PHE A 551 43.97 -1.43 -8.84
CA PHE A 551 45.10 -0.60 -8.49
C PHE A 551 45.92 -1.34 -7.43
N ASP A 552 47.22 -1.45 -7.62
CA ASP A 552 48.10 -2.19 -6.71
C ASP A 552 48.55 -1.38 -5.48
N GLY A 553 48.16 -0.10 -5.40
CA GLY A 553 48.55 0.85 -4.35
C GLY A 553 50.03 1.28 -4.40
N LYS A 554 50.73 1.02 -5.52
CA LYS A 554 52.15 1.34 -5.73
C LYS A 554 52.40 2.07 -7.05
N SER A 555 51.63 1.74 -8.08
CA SER A 555 51.70 2.31 -9.42
C SER A 555 50.48 3.18 -9.71
N LYS A 556 50.67 4.19 -10.57
CA LYS A 556 49.56 5.00 -11.11
C LYS A 556 48.85 4.33 -12.29
N THR A 557 49.36 3.20 -12.76
CA THR A 557 48.80 2.45 -13.88
C THR A 557 47.98 1.27 -13.37
N PRO A 558 46.64 1.28 -13.54
CA PRO A 558 45.80 0.15 -13.14
C PRO A 558 45.80 -1.00 -14.14
N GLU A 559 45.38 -2.17 -13.67
CA GLU A 559 45.09 -3.35 -14.48
C GLU A 559 43.57 -3.49 -14.70
N ASP A 560 43.15 -3.87 -15.91
CA ASP A 560 41.74 -4.12 -16.20
C ASP A 560 41.27 -5.45 -15.63
N TYR A 561 40.15 -5.42 -14.91
CA TYR A 561 39.49 -6.65 -14.46
C TYR A 561 38.59 -7.21 -15.57
N SER A 562 38.88 -8.44 -15.99
CA SER A 562 38.16 -9.15 -17.06
C SER A 562 37.46 -10.44 -16.59
N GLY A 563 37.42 -10.69 -15.27
CA GLY A 563 36.76 -11.88 -14.70
C GLY A 563 35.23 -11.77 -14.61
N GLY A 564 34.60 -12.82 -14.08
CA GLY A 564 33.16 -12.86 -13.81
C GLY A 564 32.72 -11.76 -12.83
N ARG A 565 31.47 -11.33 -12.93
CA ARG A 565 30.92 -10.25 -12.07
C ARG A 565 30.09 -10.78 -10.89
N ASP A 566 30.09 -12.09 -10.70
CA ASP A 566 29.57 -12.76 -9.51
C ASP A 566 30.53 -12.63 -8.32
N ILE A 567 29.99 -12.85 -7.11
CA ILE A 567 30.70 -12.65 -5.85
C ILE A 567 31.95 -13.53 -5.75
N ASP A 568 31.88 -14.80 -6.18
CA ASP A 568 32.98 -15.75 -6.05
C ASP A 568 34.14 -15.35 -6.97
N SER A 569 33.87 -14.98 -8.22
CA SER A 569 34.89 -14.48 -9.17
C SER A 569 35.64 -13.24 -8.64
N LEU A 570 34.91 -12.28 -8.08
CA LEU A 570 35.48 -11.05 -7.51
C LEU A 570 36.29 -11.32 -6.25
N GLN A 571 35.79 -12.19 -5.36
CA GLN A 571 36.49 -12.63 -4.16
C GLN A 571 37.78 -13.38 -4.49
N GLU A 572 37.74 -14.29 -5.46
CA GLU A 572 38.91 -15.03 -5.93
C GLU A 572 39.96 -14.09 -6.51
N PHE A 573 39.55 -13.09 -7.29
CA PHE A 573 40.46 -12.10 -7.85
C PHE A 573 41.18 -11.30 -6.75
N ILE A 574 40.44 -10.76 -5.78
CA ILE A 574 41.05 -10.02 -4.66
C ILE A 574 41.95 -10.95 -3.84
N THR A 575 41.53 -12.18 -3.57
CA THR A 575 42.33 -13.18 -2.85
C THR A 575 43.63 -13.48 -3.60
N LYS A 576 43.57 -13.64 -4.92
CA LYS A 576 44.74 -13.91 -5.77
C LYS A 576 45.71 -12.73 -5.80
N LYS A 577 45.22 -11.49 -5.83
CA LYS A 577 46.05 -10.28 -5.90
C LYS A 577 46.63 -9.86 -4.55
N THR A 578 45.90 -10.08 -3.46
CA THR A 578 46.24 -9.55 -2.13
C THR A 578 46.61 -10.62 -1.10
N GLY A 579 46.27 -11.88 -1.34
CA GLY A 579 46.37 -12.98 -0.37
C GLY A 579 45.31 -12.95 0.74
N ILE A 580 44.41 -11.96 0.74
CA ILE A 580 43.36 -11.78 1.75
C ILE A 580 42.16 -12.65 1.36
N LYS A 581 41.75 -13.56 2.23
CA LYS A 581 40.54 -14.37 2.02
C LYS A 581 39.31 -13.62 2.53
N PRO A 582 38.16 -13.66 1.84
CA PRO A 582 36.93 -13.02 2.32
C PRO A 582 36.47 -13.66 3.64
N LYS A 583 35.98 -12.84 4.58
CA LYS A 583 35.23 -13.36 5.73
C LYS A 583 33.78 -13.50 5.29
N LYS A 584 33.44 -14.65 4.70
CA LYS A 584 32.03 -15.02 4.49
C LYS A 584 31.33 -14.96 5.85
N ALA A 585 30.24 -14.20 5.97
CA ALA A 585 29.34 -14.34 7.11
C ALA A 585 29.02 -15.84 7.22
N LYS A 586 29.18 -16.44 8.41
CA LYS A 586 28.73 -17.82 8.61
C LYS A 586 27.23 -17.80 8.32
N ALA A 587 26.82 -18.39 7.20
CA ALA A 587 25.42 -18.69 6.97
C ALA A 587 24.90 -19.42 8.22
N ALA A 588 23.74 -19.01 8.71
CA ALA A 588 23.08 -19.77 9.75
C ALA A 588 23.00 -21.23 9.30
N PRO A 589 23.14 -22.21 10.20
CA PRO A 589 22.98 -23.62 9.85
C PRO A 589 21.67 -23.79 9.07
N SER A 590 21.74 -24.39 7.88
CA SER A 590 20.56 -24.66 7.09
C SER A 590 19.69 -25.69 7.82
N HIS A 591 18.39 -25.40 7.91
CA HIS A 591 17.38 -26.37 8.36
C HIS A 591 16.91 -27.26 7.21
N VAL A 592 17.40 -27.05 5.98
CA VAL A 592 17.09 -27.91 4.83
C VAL A 592 17.95 -29.17 4.89
N GLU A 593 17.29 -30.32 4.91
CA GLU A 593 17.97 -31.61 4.90
C GLU A 593 18.41 -32.00 3.48
N MET A 594 19.70 -32.27 3.29
CA MET A 594 20.22 -32.81 2.03
C MET A 594 20.06 -34.33 1.98
N LEU A 595 19.16 -34.82 1.12
CA LEU A 595 18.92 -36.25 0.97
C LEU A 595 19.76 -36.85 -0.16
N THR A 596 20.27 -38.05 0.10
CA THR A 596 21.04 -38.91 -0.81
C THR A 596 20.27 -40.20 -1.06
N ASP A 597 20.74 -41.07 -1.95
CA ASP A 597 20.15 -42.38 -2.21
C ASP A 597 19.98 -43.25 -0.95
N LYS A 598 20.88 -43.06 0.02
CA LYS A 598 20.80 -43.72 1.32
C LYS A 598 19.84 -43.00 2.26
N SER A 599 20.08 -41.73 2.55
CA SER A 599 19.29 -40.99 3.56
C SER A 599 17.84 -40.77 3.15
N PHE A 600 17.54 -40.71 1.85
CA PHE A 600 16.17 -40.66 1.36
C PHE A 600 15.38 -41.91 1.76
N LYS A 601 15.97 -43.11 1.64
CA LYS A 601 15.32 -44.38 2.01
C LYS A 601 15.18 -44.55 3.52
N GLU A 602 16.04 -43.89 4.30
CA GLU A 602 15.98 -43.88 5.76
C GLU A 602 14.90 -42.91 6.28
N GLN A 603 14.73 -41.76 5.62
CA GLN A 603 13.80 -40.72 6.05
C GLN A 603 12.36 -40.96 5.59
N ILE A 604 12.18 -41.39 4.33
CA ILE A 604 10.86 -41.53 3.71
C ILE A 604 10.18 -42.83 4.16
N GLY A 605 8.92 -42.73 4.59
CA GLY A 605 8.18 -43.83 5.22
C GLY A 605 8.34 -43.93 6.73
N GLY A 606 9.14 -43.04 7.34
CA GLY A 606 9.28 -42.91 8.79
C GLY A 606 8.09 -42.21 9.47
N ASP A 607 8.29 -41.66 10.66
CA ASP A 607 7.28 -41.02 11.49
C ASP A 607 7.04 -39.52 11.18
N LYS A 608 7.69 -38.99 10.14
CA LYS A 608 7.65 -37.57 9.76
C LYS A 608 7.02 -37.33 8.39
N ASP A 609 6.38 -36.18 8.27
CA ASP A 609 5.90 -35.61 7.01
C ASP A 609 7.05 -34.87 6.32
N VAL A 610 7.41 -35.27 5.10
CA VAL A 610 8.63 -34.80 4.42
C VAL A 610 8.30 -34.09 3.10
N LEU A 611 8.71 -32.84 2.96
CA LEU A 611 8.61 -32.08 1.72
C LEU A 611 9.98 -32.03 1.03
N VAL A 612 10.08 -32.57 -0.19
CA VAL A 612 11.34 -32.72 -0.90
C VAL A 612 11.34 -31.89 -2.19
N ALA A 613 12.32 -30.99 -2.34
CA ALA A 613 12.64 -30.34 -3.60
C ALA A 613 13.76 -31.10 -4.34
N PHE A 614 13.46 -31.63 -5.52
CA PHE A 614 14.45 -32.18 -6.44
C PHE A 614 14.99 -31.06 -7.33
N THR A 615 16.29 -30.80 -7.24
CA THR A 615 16.97 -29.63 -7.82
C THR A 615 18.23 -30.03 -8.58
N ALA A 616 18.82 -29.09 -9.33
CA ALA A 616 20.12 -29.26 -9.97
C ALA A 616 20.97 -27.97 -9.83
N PRO A 617 22.31 -28.05 -9.71
CA PRO A 617 23.15 -26.86 -9.45
C PRO A 617 23.13 -25.79 -10.54
N TRP A 618 22.92 -26.16 -11.81
CA TRP A 618 22.85 -25.23 -12.94
C TRP A 618 21.44 -24.66 -13.18
N CYS A 619 20.41 -25.18 -12.52
CA CYS A 619 19.02 -24.81 -12.75
C CYS A 619 18.69 -23.42 -12.18
N GLY A 620 18.41 -22.46 -13.07
CA GLY A 620 18.06 -21.07 -12.69
C GLY A 620 16.84 -20.99 -11.77
N HIS A 621 15.74 -21.68 -12.09
CA HIS A 621 14.53 -21.72 -11.26
C HIS A 621 14.77 -22.33 -9.86
N CYS A 622 15.76 -23.23 -9.74
CA CYS A 622 16.15 -23.84 -8.48
C CYS A 622 16.92 -22.85 -7.61
N LYS A 623 17.79 -22.04 -8.23
CA LYS A 623 18.48 -20.92 -7.56
C LYS A 623 17.49 -19.87 -7.07
N THR A 624 16.42 -19.60 -7.83
CA THR A 624 15.33 -18.71 -7.40
C THR A 624 14.53 -19.29 -6.24
N LEU A 625 14.29 -20.60 -6.20
CA LEU A 625 13.56 -21.26 -5.11
C LEU A 625 14.37 -21.36 -3.82
N ALA A 626 15.70 -21.48 -3.91
CA ALA A 626 16.56 -21.80 -2.78
C ALA A 626 16.37 -20.87 -1.56
N PRO A 627 16.29 -19.53 -1.68
CA PRO A 627 16.06 -18.66 -0.52
C PRO A 627 14.73 -18.97 0.18
N THR A 628 13.65 -19.15 -0.58
CA THR A 628 12.33 -19.50 -0.05
C THR A 628 12.33 -20.89 0.58
N TRP A 629 13.08 -21.83 0.02
CA TRP A 629 13.20 -23.18 0.59
C TRP A 629 13.87 -23.16 1.97
N GLU A 630 14.88 -22.30 2.14
CA GLU A 630 15.54 -22.09 3.44
C GLU A 630 14.60 -21.40 4.45
N THR A 631 13.78 -20.42 4.03
CA THR A 631 12.81 -19.79 4.95
C THR A 631 11.73 -20.76 5.38
N VAL A 632 11.19 -21.57 4.45
CA VAL A 632 10.22 -22.62 4.80
C VAL A 632 10.84 -23.65 5.75
N ALA A 633 12.09 -24.09 5.51
CA ALA A 633 12.76 -24.99 6.44
C ALA A 633 12.94 -24.38 7.84
N GLN A 634 13.21 -23.08 7.90
CA GLN A 634 13.29 -22.35 9.17
C GLN A 634 11.93 -22.23 9.85
N ASP A 635 10.85 -22.01 9.10
CA ASP A 635 9.49 -21.89 9.64
C ASP A 635 9.03 -23.18 10.33
N PHE A 636 9.42 -24.33 9.78
CA PHE A 636 9.11 -25.65 10.32
C PHE A 636 10.19 -26.21 11.25
N ALA A 637 11.25 -25.46 11.58
CA ALA A 637 12.37 -25.96 12.38
C ALA A 637 11.96 -26.45 13.78
N ASN A 638 10.86 -25.92 14.34
CA ASN A 638 10.32 -26.31 15.64
C ASN A 638 9.20 -27.35 15.54
N GLU A 639 8.88 -27.86 14.35
CA GLU A 639 7.92 -28.94 14.14
C GLU A 639 8.63 -30.29 14.11
N PRO A 640 8.58 -31.10 15.18
CA PRO A 640 9.38 -32.32 15.29
C PRO A 640 9.01 -33.39 14.26
N ASN A 641 7.79 -33.31 13.72
CA ASN A 641 7.24 -34.26 12.76
C ASN A 641 7.31 -33.77 11.30
N VAL A 642 7.93 -32.61 11.03
CA VAL A 642 8.05 -32.04 9.69
C VAL A 642 9.52 -31.98 9.28
N VAL A 643 9.80 -32.33 8.02
CA VAL A 643 11.13 -32.22 7.43
C VAL A 643 11.02 -31.51 6.09
N ILE A 644 11.78 -30.43 5.94
CA ILE A 644 11.96 -29.75 4.66
C ILE A 644 13.32 -30.17 4.10
N ALA A 645 13.30 -30.84 2.96
CA ALA A 645 14.47 -31.50 2.39
C ALA A 645 14.71 -31.10 0.93
N LYS A 646 15.93 -31.30 0.46
CA LYS A 646 16.26 -31.19 -0.97
C LYS A 646 17.16 -32.34 -1.43
N VAL A 647 17.01 -32.70 -2.69
CA VAL A 647 17.81 -33.69 -3.39
C VAL A 647 18.49 -33.01 -4.56
N ASP A 648 19.80 -33.19 -4.70
CA ASP A 648 20.50 -32.87 -5.95
C ASP A 648 20.26 -34.03 -6.92
N ALA A 649 19.42 -33.82 -7.91
CA ALA A 649 18.99 -34.88 -8.82
C ALA A 649 20.07 -35.31 -9.83
N GLU A 650 21.18 -34.58 -9.91
CA GLU A 650 22.29 -34.89 -10.83
C GLU A 650 23.54 -35.43 -10.12
N ALA A 651 23.62 -35.28 -8.80
CA ALA A 651 24.74 -35.82 -8.05
C ALA A 651 24.75 -37.36 -8.08
N ASP A 652 25.96 -37.93 -8.19
CA ASP A 652 26.16 -39.39 -8.30
C ASP A 652 25.56 -40.19 -7.14
N ASN A 653 25.45 -39.57 -5.97
CA ASN A 653 24.93 -40.16 -4.74
C ASN A 653 23.42 -39.95 -4.52
N SER A 654 22.69 -39.35 -5.47
CA SER A 654 21.24 -39.11 -5.38
C SER A 654 20.48 -39.25 -6.70
N LYS A 655 21.19 -39.42 -7.82
CA LYS A 655 20.59 -39.59 -9.15
C LYS A 655 19.70 -40.84 -9.26
N ALA A 656 19.98 -41.91 -8.51
CA ALA A 656 19.14 -43.11 -8.53
C ALA A 656 17.77 -42.82 -7.92
N THR A 657 17.73 -42.11 -6.80
CA THR A 657 16.50 -41.62 -6.15
C THR A 657 15.72 -40.71 -7.08
N ALA A 658 16.37 -39.73 -7.73
CA ALA A 658 15.67 -38.85 -8.66
C ALA A 658 15.01 -39.61 -9.81
N LYS A 659 15.69 -40.64 -10.34
CA LYS A 659 15.14 -41.53 -11.38
C LYS A 659 14.00 -42.39 -10.85
N GLU A 660 14.15 -43.03 -9.69
CA GLU A 660 13.10 -43.84 -9.03
C GLU A 660 11.85 -43.00 -8.76
N GLN A 661 12.04 -41.73 -8.38
CA GLN A 661 10.96 -40.77 -8.16
C GLN A 661 10.42 -40.15 -9.46
N GLY A 662 10.89 -40.55 -10.64
CA GLY A 662 10.36 -40.07 -11.92
C GLY A 662 10.52 -38.56 -12.14
N VAL A 663 11.62 -37.98 -11.64
CA VAL A 663 11.90 -36.54 -11.82
C VAL A 663 12.41 -36.29 -13.23
N SER A 664 11.68 -35.47 -14.01
CA SER A 664 12.02 -35.14 -15.41
C SER A 664 12.25 -33.65 -15.66
N SER A 665 12.04 -32.79 -14.65
CA SER A 665 12.26 -31.34 -14.72
C SER A 665 12.58 -30.76 -13.34
N TYR A 666 13.17 -29.56 -13.31
CA TYR A 666 13.63 -28.92 -12.08
C TYR A 666 13.10 -27.48 -11.90
N PRO A 667 12.80 -27.05 -10.66
CA PRO A 667 12.65 -27.90 -9.49
C PRO A 667 11.33 -28.70 -9.56
N THR A 668 11.37 -29.96 -9.13
CA THR A 668 10.19 -30.79 -8.88
C THR A 668 10.01 -30.91 -7.38
N ILE A 669 8.81 -30.61 -6.86
CA ILE A 669 8.53 -30.69 -5.42
C ILE A 669 7.55 -31.84 -5.17
N LYS A 670 7.85 -32.66 -4.17
CA LYS A 670 7.01 -33.79 -3.76
C LYS A 670 6.86 -33.83 -2.25
N PHE A 671 5.67 -34.21 -1.81
CA PHE A 671 5.33 -34.42 -0.41
C PHE A 671 5.24 -35.92 -0.12
N PHE A 672 5.82 -36.34 1.00
CA PHE A 672 5.78 -37.71 1.48
C PHE A 672 5.11 -37.73 2.85
N PRO A 673 3.87 -38.25 2.95
CA PRO A 673 3.18 -38.36 4.23
C PRO A 673 3.92 -39.30 5.19
N LYS A 674 3.84 -39.03 6.49
CA LYS A 674 4.35 -39.94 7.51
C LYS A 674 3.79 -41.36 7.34
N GLY A 675 4.65 -42.36 7.51
CA GLY A 675 4.32 -43.77 7.33
C GLY A 675 4.14 -44.20 5.87
N SER A 676 4.29 -43.30 4.91
CA SER A 676 4.12 -43.58 3.48
C SER A 676 5.41 -43.37 2.69
N THR A 677 5.70 -44.29 1.79
CA THR A 677 6.75 -44.13 0.76
C THR A 677 6.19 -43.59 -0.56
N THR A 678 4.87 -43.42 -0.66
CA THR A 678 4.20 -42.90 -1.86
C THR A 678 4.16 -41.38 -1.81
N ALA A 679 4.69 -40.75 -2.86
CA ALA A 679 4.78 -39.31 -2.98
C ALA A 679 3.51 -38.68 -3.56
N GLU A 680 3.12 -37.54 -3.03
CA GLU A 680 2.15 -36.62 -3.64
C GLU A 680 2.89 -35.50 -4.38
N ALA A 681 2.50 -35.24 -5.63
CA ALA A 681 3.11 -34.14 -6.39
C ALA A 681 2.59 -32.79 -5.87
N TYR A 682 3.51 -31.84 -5.65
CA TYR A 682 3.15 -30.47 -5.31
C TYR A 682 3.04 -29.61 -6.58
N SER A 683 1.86 -29.04 -6.80
CA SER A 683 1.56 -28.15 -7.95
C SER A 683 1.14 -26.74 -7.55
N GLY A 684 1.28 -26.38 -6.27
CA GLY A 684 0.93 -25.05 -5.76
C GLY A 684 1.97 -23.97 -6.11
N GLY A 685 1.72 -22.75 -5.64
CA GLY A 685 2.65 -21.63 -5.78
C GLY A 685 3.98 -21.87 -5.04
N ARG A 686 5.04 -21.17 -5.41
CA ARG A 686 6.38 -21.36 -4.81
C ARG A 686 6.74 -20.24 -3.83
N SER A 687 5.76 -19.45 -3.39
CA SER A 687 5.99 -18.47 -2.33
C SER A 687 6.09 -19.16 -0.97
N GLU A 688 6.71 -18.49 0.01
CA GLU A 688 6.81 -18.97 1.39
C GLU A 688 5.42 -19.28 1.96
N LYS A 689 4.46 -18.36 1.73
CA LYS A 689 3.07 -18.52 2.16
C LYS A 689 2.43 -19.78 1.59
N ASP A 690 2.52 -20.01 0.28
CA ASP A 690 1.89 -21.18 -0.37
C ASP A 690 2.45 -22.50 0.18
N LEU A 691 3.77 -22.56 0.40
CA LEU A 691 4.46 -23.74 0.91
C LEU A 691 4.15 -23.99 2.39
N VAL A 692 4.08 -22.93 3.21
CA VAL A 692 3.69 -23.01 4.62
C VAL A 692 2.23 -23.46 4.76
N GLU A 693 1.31 -22.88 3.98
CA GLU A 693 -0.10 -23.28 3.98
C GLU A 693 -0.27 -24.73 3.55
N PHE A 694 0.44 -25.16 2.50
CA PHE A 694 0.46 -26.56 2.06
C PHE A 694 0.94 -27.48 3.18
N MET A 695 2.08 -27.18 3.79
CA MET A 695 2.64 -28.02 4.85
C MET A 695 1.76 -28.06 6.09
N ASN A 696 1.16 -26.94 6.50
CA ASN A 696 0.16 -26.93 7.56
C ASN A 696 -1.03 -27.84 7.25
N SER A 697 -1.55 -27.79 6.02
CA SER A 697 -2.68 -28.62 5.60
C SER A 697 -2.36 -30.12 5.63
N LYS A 698 -1.09 -30.49 5.42
CA LYS A 698 -0.64 -31.89 5.36
C LYS A 698 -0.20 -32.44 6.71
N ALA A 699 0.58 -31.66 7.46
CA ALA A 699 1.16 -32.07 8.73
C ALA A 699 0.25 -31.76 9.95
N GLY A 700 -0.85 -31.02 9.75
CA GLY A 700 -1.73 -30.57 10.84
C GLY A 700 -1.05 -29.56 11.77
N THR A 701 -0.14 -28.76 11.22
CA THR A 701 0.60 -27.71 11.94
C THR A 701 -0.04 -26.34 11.70
N HIS A 702 0.42 -25.33 12.43
CA HIS A 702 -0.18 -23.99 12.44
C HIS A 702 0.85 -22.88 12.24
N ARG A 703 1.86 -23.13 11.41
CA ARG A 703 2.95 -22.18 11.18
C ARG A 703 2.51 -21.00 10.33
N THR A 704 3.09 -19.84 10.55
CA THR A 704 2.96 -18.67 9.67
C THR A 704 4.31 -18.37 9.02
N PRO A 705 4.34 -17.71 7.85
CA PRO A 705 5.57 -17.15 7.30
C PRO A 705 6.37 -16.40 8.38
N GLY A 706 7.66 -16.73 8.53
CA GLY A 706 8.53 -16.26 9.63
C GLY A 706 8.52 -17.12 10.91
N GLY A 707 7.97 -18.33 10.86
CA GLY A 707 8.10 -19.39 11.89
C GLY A 707 7.20 -19.24 13.13
N GLY A 708 6.34 -18.23 13.16
CA GLY A 708 5.33 -18.03 14.19
C GLY A 708 4.19 -19.05 14.12
N LEU A 709 3.25 -18.93 15.06
CA LEU A 709 2.03 -19.73 15.11
C LEU A 709 0.79 -18.87 14.88
N ASP A 710 -0.20 -19.42 14.17
CA ASP A 710 -1.49 -18.78 13.97
C ASP A 710 -2.36 -18.76 15.25
N LEU A 711 -3.56 -18.14 15.18
CA LEU A 711 -4.47 -18.00 16.31
C LEU A 711 -5.21 -19.28 16.71
N THR A 712 -5.17 -20.31 15.86
CA THR A 712 -5.78 -21.62 16.09
C THR A 712 -4.79 -22.63 16.65
N ALA A 713 -3.49 -22.32 16.63
CA ALA A 713 -2.47 -23.18 17.19
C ALA A 713 -2.74 -23.50 18.66
N GLY A 714 -2.82 -24.80 18.97
CA GLY A 714 -3.08 -25.32 20.30
C GLY A 714 -4.56 -25.35 20.72
N THR A 715 -5.50 -24.87 19.92
CA THR A 715 -6.93 -24.97 20.24
C THR A 715 -7.49 -26.33 19.85
N ILE A 716 -8.50 -26.82 20.58
CA ILE A 716 -9.17 -28.11 20.32
C ILE A 716 -10.67 -27.85 20.20
N GLU A 717 -11.25 -28.07 19.02
CA GLU A 717 -12.64 -27.74 18.70
C GLU A 717 -13.66 -28.32 19.69
N ALA A 718 -13.47 -29.58 20.09
CA ALA A 718 -14.33 -30.25 21.07
C ALA A 718 -14.28 -29.57 22.45
N LEU A 719 -13.12 -29.06 22.86
CA LEU A 719 -12.95 -28.35 24.13
C LEU A 719 -13.37 -26.89 24.02
N ASP A 720 -13.15 -26.23 22.87
CA ASP A 720 -13.66 -24.88 22.57
C ASP A 720 -15.19 -24.80 22.63
N SER A 721 -15.86 -25.87 22.21
CA SER A 721 -17.32 -26.01 22.35
C SER A 721 -17.74 -25.98 23.83
N LEU A 722 -16.97 -26.59 24.73
CA LEU A 722 -17.22 -26.53 26.17
C LEU A 722 -16.88 -25.17 26.76
N VAL A 723 -15.83 -24.52 26.28
CA VAL A 723 -15.51 -23.12 26.62
C VAL A 723 -16.66 -22.19 26.24
N THR A 724 -17.28 -22.41 25.08
CA THR A 724 -18.44 -21.64 24.62
C THR A 724 -19.66 -21.84 25.52
N LYS A 725 -19.92 -23.07 25.98
CA LYS A 725 -20.98 -23.31 26.98
C LYS A 725 -20.71 -22.54 28.28
N PHE A 726 -19.45 -22.51 28.71
CA PHE A 726 -19.03 -21.80 29.92
C PHE A 726 -19.22 -20.29 29.77
N THR A 727 -18.69 -19.70 28.69
CA THR A 727 -18.84 -18.25 28.44
C THR A 727 -20.27 -17.86 28.11
N GLY A 728 -21.12 -18.82 27.74
CA GLY A 728 -22.57 -18.71 27.60
C GLY A 728 -23.36 -18.77 28.93
N GLY A 729 -22.70 -18.88 30.07
CA GLY A 729 -23.32 -18.80 31.41
C GLY A 729 -23.62 -20.14 32.08
N SER A 730 -23.14 -21.26 31.52
CA SER A 730 -23.29 -22.58 32.16
C SER A 730 -22.38 -22.73 33.38
N SER A 731 -22.74 -23.62 34.31
CA SER A 731 -22.00 -23.83 35.57
C SER A 731 -20.57 -24.34 35.33
N ILE A 732 -19.57 -23.66 35.91
CA ILE A 732 -18.16 -24.07 35.81
C ILE A 732 -17.91 -25.48 36.35
N ALA A 733 -18.66 -25.92 37.38
CA ALA A 733 -18.50 -27.24 37.99
C ALA A 733 -18.92 -28.38 37.03
N GLU A 734 -20.00 -28.17 36.28
CA GLU A 734 -20.51 -29.15 35.31
C GLU A 734 -19.58 -29.23 34.09
N ILE A 735 -19.15 -28.08 33.57
CA ILE A 735 -18.30 -27.99 32.38
C ILE A 735 -16.88 -28.47 32.66
N ALA A 736 -16.33 -28.23 33.85
CA ALA A 736 -15.01 -28.75 34.21
C ALA A 736 -14.98 -30.29 34.21
N ALA A 737 -16.07 -30.94 34.64
CA ALA A 737 -16.20 -32.39 34.57
C ALA A 737 -16.33 -32.89 33.12
N GLU A 738 -17.15 -32.22 32.29
CA GLU A 738 -17.26 -32.52 30.86
C GLU A 738 -15.91 -32.37 30.13
N ALA A 739 -15.19 -31.28 30.40
CA ALA A 739 -13.88 -31.00 29.80
C ALA A 739 -12.82 -32.02 30.20
N THR A 740 -12.84 -32.46 31.47
CA THR A 740 -11.94 -33.53 31.95
C THR A 740 -12.21 -34.85 31.25
N LYS A 741 -13.48 -35.18 30.97
CA LYS A 741 -13.86 -36.38 30.23
C LYS A 741 -13.45 -36.27 28.76
N ALA A 742 -13.78 -35.15 28.10
CA ALA A 742 -13.43 -34.90 26.70
C ALA A 742 -11.90 -34.88 26.47
N ALA A 743 -11.12 -34.41 27.44
CA ALA A 743 -9.67 -34.43 27.36
C ALA A 743 -9.06 -35.86 27.33
N GLN A 744 -9.77 -36.89 27.81
CA GLN A 744 -9.27 -38.28 27.74
C GLN A 744 -9.11 -38.77 26.30
N ASP A 745 -9.92 -38.27 25.37
CA ASP A 745 -9.85 -38.65 23.95
C ASP A 745 -8.52 -38.22 23.29
N TYR A 746 -7.76 -37.33 23.93
CA TYR A 746 -6.52 -36.75 23.41
C TYR A 746 -5.26 -37.21 24.18
N LYS A 747 -5.40 -38.08 25.19
CA LYS A 747 -4.34 -38.41 26.17
C LYS A 747 -3.07 -39.02 25.56
N ASP A 748 -3.22 -39.79 24.48
CA ASP A 748 -2.11 -40.48 23.82
C ASP A 748 -1.67 -39.80 22.50
N GLY A 749 -2.19 -38.61 22.21
CA GLY A 749 -1.96 -37.88 20.95
C GLY A 749 -1.12 -36.61 21.10
N ALA A 750 -0.72 -36.02 19.96
CA ALA A 750 0.05 -34.77 19.90
C ALA A 750 -0.65 -33.57 20.60
N GLN A 751 -1.98 -33.66 20.76
CA GLN A 751 -2.80 -32.65 21.41
C GLN A 751 -2.95 -32.82 22.93
N SER A 752 -2.42 -33.88 23.56
CA SER A 752 -2.59 -34.14 25.02
C SER A 752 -2.22 -32.93 25.87
N LYS A 753 -1.06 -32.31 25.60
CA LYS A 753 -0.57 -31.13 26.33
C LYS A 753 -1.53 -29.93 26.27
N TYR A 754 -2.27 -29.79 25.17
CA TYR A 754 -3.27 -28.73 25.01
C TYR A 754 -4.54 -29.08 25.78
N ALA A 755 -5.04 -30.31 25.64
CA ALA A 755 -6.21 -30.81 26.36
C ALA A 755 -6.04 -30.71 27.88
N GLU A 756 -4.87 -31.09 28.40
CA GLU A 756 -4.49 -30.91 29.81
C GLU A 756 -4.51 -29.44 30.23
N TYR A 757 -4.11 -28.53 29.35
CA TYR A 757 -4.13 -27.11 29.63
C TYR A 757 -5.55 -26.55 29.69
N TYR A 758 -6.47 -26.98 28.80
CA TYR A 758 -7.90 -26.64 28.92
C TYR A 758 -8.46 -27.06 30.28
N VAL A 759 -8.23 -28.32 30.69
CA VAL A 759 -8.68 -28.85 31.99
C VAL A 759 -8.12 -28.02 33.13
N LYS A 760 -6.84 -27.66 33.06
CA LYS A 760 -6.19 -26.79 34.05
C LYS A 760 -6.83 -25.40 34.11
N VAL A 761 -7.17 -24.80 32.98
CA VAL A 761 -7.84 -23.48 32.95
C VAL A 761 -9.23 -23.58 33.59
N PHE A 762 -10.02 -24.61 33.27
CA PHE A 762 -11.31 -24.87 33.94
C PHE A 762 -11.17 -25.06 35.46
N ASP A 763 -10.21 -25.87 35.94
CA ASP A 763 -9.95 -26.04 37.38
C ASP A 763 -9.59 -24.71 38.06
N LYS A 764 -8.77 -23.88 37.40
CA LYS A 764 -8.37 -22.58 37.96
C LYS A 764 -9.50 -21.57 37.97
N LEU A 765 -10.34 -21.56 36.93
CA LEU A 765 -11.54 -20.72 36.88
C LEU A 765 -12.54 -21.09 37.99
N SER A 766 -12.65 -22.36 38.38
CA SER A 766 -13.49 -22.77 39.53
C SER A 766 -13.09 -22.13 40.87
N LYS A 767 -11.86 -21.60 40.97
CA LYS A 767 -11.29 -20.98 42.17
C LYS A 767 -11.10 -19.47 42.02
N SER A 768 -11.14 -18.95 40.79
CA SER A 768 -10.83 -17.55 40.48
C SER A 768 -11.38 -17.15 39.11
N ASP A 769 -12.48 -16.39 39.10
CA ASP A 769 -13.20 -15.98 37.88
C ASP A 769 -12.35 -15.14 36.92
N ASN A 770 -11.30 -14.48 37.41
CA ASN A 770 -10.39 -13.66 36.59
C ASN A 770 -9.07 -14.36 36.22
N TYR A 771 -8.95 -15.67 36.46
CA TYR A 771 -7.74 -16.43 36.17
C TYR A 771 -7.33 -16.32 34.69
N ALA A 772 -8.25 -16.56 33.76
CA ALA A 772 -7.95 -16.57 32.33
C ALA A 772 -7.40 -15.21 31.86
N ALA A 773 -8.03 -14.11 32.28
CA ALA A 773 -7.57 -12.75 31.95
C ALA A 773 -6.19 -12.43 32.55
N LYS A 774 -5.95 -12.79 33.81
CA LYS A 774 -4.67 -12.56 34.49
C LYS A 774 -3.54 -13.37 33.87
N GLU A 775 -3.79 -14.65 33.59
CA GLU A 775 -2.78 -15.53 33.00
C GLU A 775 -2.48 -15.14 31.55
N LEU A 776 -3.49 -14.72 30.79
CA LEU A 776 -3.30 -14.21 29.44
C LEU A 776 -2.41 -12.96 29.47
N ALA A 777 -2.74 -11.98 30.32
CA ALA A 777 -1.93 -10.77 30.46
C ALA A 777 -0.48 -11.06 30.89
N ARG A 778 -0.28 -12.04 31.78
CA ARG A 778 1.06 -12.48 32.21
C ARG A 778 1.85 -13.09 31.07
N LEU A 779 1.26 -14.04 30.34
CA LEU A 779 1.92 -14.72 29.22
C LEU A 779 2.18 -13.78 28.05
N ASP A 780 1.21 -12.96 27.65
CA ASP A 780 1.39 -11.92 26.63
C ASP A 780 2.50 -10.93 27.06
N GLY A 781 2.56 -10.57 28.34
CA GLY A 781 3.63 -9.74 28.88
C GLY A 781 5.02 -10.38 28.77
N ILE A 782 5.11 -11.71 28.92
CA ILE A 782 6.38 -12.44 28.75
C ILE A 782 6.75 -12.57 27.26
N ILE A 783 5.78 -12.87 26.40
CA ILE A 783 5.99 -12.92 24.94
C ILE A 783 6.50 -11.56 24.44
N LYS A 784 5.86 -10.46 24.85
CA LYS A 784 6.24 -9.09 24.47
C LYS A 784 7.65 -8.68 24.91
N LYS A 785 8.15 -9.22 26.03
CA LYS A 785 9.52 -8.95 26.52
C LYS A 785 10.60 -9.56 25.62
N GLY A 786 10.27 -10.56 24.81
CA GLY A 786 11.22 -11.25 23.94
C GLY A 786 12.25 -12.10 24.71
N GLY A 787 13.21 -12.69 23.98
CA GLY A 787 14.30 -13.47 24.58
C GLY A 787 13.94 -14.91 24.99
N LEU A 788 12.74 -15.39 24.62
CA LEU A 788 12.35 -16.78 24.83
C LEU A 788 13.06 -17.72 23.84
N ALA A 789 13.37 -18.93 24.28
CA ALA A 789 13.69 -20.02 23.37
C ALA A 789 12.48 -20.30 22.45
N PRO A 790 12.68 -20.68 21.17
CA PRO A 790 11.58 -20.85 20.22
C PRO A 790 10.48 -21.81 20.71
N GLU A 791 10.85 -22.91 21.37
CA GLU A 791 9.90 -23.88 21.90
C GLU A 791 9.07 -23.30 23.05
N LYS A 792 9.66 -22.38 23.83
CA LYS A 792 8.95 -21.67 24.90
C LYS A 792 8.04 -20.58 24.37
N LEU A 793 8.42 -19.94 23.26
CA LEU A 793 7.55 -19.01 22.56
C LEU A 793 6.31 -19.74 22.01
N ASP A 794 6.49 -20.88 21.36
CA ASP A 794 5.37 -21.70 20.86
C ASP A 794 4.46 -22.20 22.00
N GLU A 795 5.06 -22.65 23.12
CA GLU A 795 4.29 -23.05 24.30
C GLU A 795 3.44 -21.91 24.85
N PHE A 796 3.97 -20.68 24.94
CA PHE A 796 3.20 -19.55 25.45
C PHE A 796 2.19 -19.04 24.43
N THR A 797 2.50 -19.04 23.14
CA THR A 797 1.56 -18.66 22.08
C THR A 797 0.36 -19.59 22.06
N THR A 798 0.57 -20.91 22.07
CA THR A 798 -0.53 -21.89 22.13
C THR A 798 -1.38 -21.73 23.40
N LYS A 799 -0.76 -21.51 24.56
CA LYS A 799 -1.50 -21.23 25.81
C LYS A 799 -2.31 -19.94 25.74
N THR A 800 -1.77 -18.86 25.17
CA THR A 800 -2.50 -17.60 25.03
C THR A 800 -3.66 -17.72 24.03
N ASN A 801 -3.51 -18.48 22.95
CA ASN A 801 -4.62 -18.82 22.04
C ASN A 801 -5.76 -19.53 22.79
N ILE A 802 -5.44 -20.56 23.58
CA ILE A 802 -6.44 -21.27 24.40
C ILE A 802 -7.11 -20.30 25.39
N LEU A 803 -6.33 -19.49 26.13
CA LEU A 803 -6.89 -18.54 27.10
C LEU A 803 -7.80 -17.49 26.48
N ARG A 804 -7.52 -17.04 25.25
CA ARG A 804 -8.38 -16.09 24.52
C ARG A 804 -9.78 -16.66 24.31
N ARG A 805 -9.92 -17.97 24.05
CA ARG A 805 -11.24 -18.64 23.92
C ARG A 805 -12.10 -18.49 25.17
N PHE A 806 -11.50 -18.53 26.37
CA PHE A 806 -12.21 -18.35 27.64
C PHE A 806 -12.67 -16.92 27.90
N LEU A 807 -12.19 -15.95 27.11
CA LEU A 807 -12.58 -14.55 27.19
C LEU A 807 -13.50 -14.12 26.04
N GLU A 808 -13.64 -14.97 25.01
CA GLU A 808 -14.59 -14.78 23.93
C GLU A 808 -16.01 -15.02 24.44
N LYS A 809 -16.87 -13.98 24.40
CA LYS A 809 -18.29 -14.14 24.71
C LYS A 809 -18.93 -15.00 23.62
N ALA A 810 -19.76 -15.97 24.01
CA ALA A 810 -20.52 -16.79 23.10
C ALA A 810 -21.38 -15.91 22.16
N THR A 811 -20.90 -15.63 20.96
CA THR A 811 -21.69 -15.05 19.89
C THR A 811 -22.48 -16.19 19.27
N GLY A 812 -23.81 -16.14 19.38
CA GLY A 812 -24.69 -17.13 18.78
C GLY A 812 -24.45 -17.26 17.27
N LYS A 813 -24.16 -18.51 16.87
CA LYS A 813 -24.21 -19.13 15.53
C LYS A 813 -23.11 -18.79 14.52
N THR A 814 -22.35 -19.85 14.29
CA THR A 814 -21.63 -20.30 13.09
C THR A 814 -22.40 -20.04 11.79
N GLU A 815 -21.72 -19.46 10.79
CA GLU A 815 -21.89 -19.87 9.40
C GLU A 815 -20.49 -20.06 8.80
N LEU A 816 -20.23 -21.34 8.45
CA LEU A 816 -19.11 -21.86 7.66
C LEU A 816 -19.33 -21.54 6.18
#